data_AF-A0A061F526-F1
#
_entry.id   AF-A0A061F526-F1
#
_cell.length_a   1.000
_cell.length_b   1.000
_cell.length_c   1.000
_cell.angle_alpha   90.00
_cell.angle_beta   90.00
_cell.angle_gamma   90.00
#
_symmetry.space_group_name_H-M   'P 1'
#
loop_
_entity.id
_entity.type
_entity.pdbx_description
1 polymer ?
#
loop_
_entity_poly.entity_id
_entity_poly.type
_entity_poly.pdbx_seq_one_letter_code
_entity_poly.pdbx_strand_id
1 'polypeptide(L)'
;NEKVCARNPQVCTETYNGSIMRGKDLLIVISDSGKLSFLTFCIEMHRFFPVAHVQLSDPGNSRHQLGRMLAVDSTGCFIATSAYEDRLALFSLSMSAGDDIIDERIFYPPENEGSVSSTRSAQRTSIRGTIWSMCFVSKDSFQPNKEHNPVLAIVLNRKGNALNELVLLGWNIKERAVYVVSQYLEAGPLAHSIVEVPHSCGFAFLLRVGDALLMDLSDAHNPHCVYRTTLNFSGHTLEEQNFIEDSFRAHDVDDEGLFNVAACALLQLSDYDPMCIDGDSGNGKFTCKHVCSFSWEPKSDRSPRMIFCLDTGEFFMIEISFDSDNPKVNISDCLYRGQPCKSLLWVDGGFLVAIVEMGDGLVLKVENERLIYTSPIQNIAPILDMSIVDYHGEKRDEMFACCGVAPEGSLRIIQSGISVEKLLKTAAIYQGITGTWTVQMKVEDSYHSFLVLSFVEETRVLSVGLSFTDVTDSVGFQPDVCTLACGLVGDGQLVQIHQNAIRLCLPTKAAHSEGIPLSSPVCTSWSPDNISISLGAVGQNLIVVSTSNPYFLFILGVRSLSAYHHEIYELQHVKLRYELSCISIPKKHFEPRHSSSSLNPVDNIHTAVLPVGVGMGITFVIGTHRPSVEILSFTPQGLRVLATGTISLASAMETAVSGCIPQDVRLVLVDQFYVLSGLRNGMLLRFEWPSAVATSSSECCSSTSPLPENVDRVLLNTKTANLFGSEICAVNVSEKDDLPINLQLIATRRIGITPVFLVPLSDSLDADIIALSDRPWLLHTARHSLSYTSISFQPSTHATPVCSAECPKGILFVTENSLHLVEMVHGNRLNVQKFHLGGTPRKVLYHSESKLLIVMRTDLSNDTCSSDICCVDPLTVSVVASFKLELGETGKCMELVRAGNEQVLVVGTSLSPGPAIMPSGEAESTKGRLIVLCIEHVQNSDSGSMTFSSMAGSSSQRNSPFCEIVGHANEQLSSSSICSSPDDTSCDGIKLEETEAWQLRLAYATTWPAMVLAICPYLDHYFLASAGNTFYVCAFLSGNPQRVRRFALARTRFMIMSLTAHSTRIAVGDCRDGILFYSYHEETKKLDQTYCDPSQRLVADCVLTDVDTAVVSDRKGSVAVLSCSDRLEDNASPERNLTLTSAYYMGEIAMSIRKGSFIYKLPADDMLNSCEGLNASVDPSHGTIMASTLLGSIMIFIPISREEHELLEAVQARLIVHPLTAPVLGNDHNEYRSCEN
;
A
#
# COMPACT_ATOMS: atom_id res chain seq x y z
N ASN A 1 26.57 -16.78 -0.53
CA ASN A 1 27.37 -15.53 -0.63
C ASN A 1 26.90 -14.44 0.34
N GLU A 2 25.60 -14.23 0.54
CA GLU A 2 25.05 -13.18 1.43
C GLU A 2 25.69 -13.09 2.83
N LYS A 3 25.83 -14.21 3.55
CA LYS A 3 26.50 -14.28 4.88
C LYS A 3 27.99 -13.87 4.87
N VAL A 4 28.59 -13.65 3.70
CA VAL A 4 29.95 -13.08 3.52
C VAL A 4 29.87 -11.57 3.26
N CYS A 5 29.03 -11.09 2.35
CA CYS A 5 28.83 -9.64 2.16
C CYS A 5 28.33 -8.95 3.43
N ALA A 6 27.46 -9.60 4.21
CA ALA A 6 26.99 -9.13 5.51
C ALA A 6 28.05 -9.11 6.62
N ARG A 7 29.26 -9.68 6.37
CA ARG A 7 30.39 -9.67 7.30
C ARG A 7 31.57 -8.81 6.83
N ASN A 8 31.76 -8.68 5.52
CA ASN A 8 32.77 -7.80 4.89
C ASN A 8 32.15 -7.09 3.69
N PRO A 9 31.48 -5.93 3.86
CA PRO A 9 30.88 -5.19 2.74
C PRO A 9 31.92 -4.70 1.72
N GLN A 10 33.14 -4.37 2.15
CA GLN A 10 34.24 -3.97 1.26
C GLN A 10 34.55 -5.00 0.17
N VAL A 11 34.49 -6.30 0.48
CA VAL A 11 34.79 -7.35 -0.50
C VAL A 11 33.77 -7.34 -1.63
N CYS A 12 32.50 -7.09 -1.32
CA CYS A 12 31.43 -7.08 -2.33
C CYS A 12 31.34 -5.76 -3.11
N THR A 13 31.97 -4.67 -2.65
CA THR A 13 32.26 -3.50 -3.51
C THR A 13 33.49 -3.73 -4.39
N GLU A 14 34.59 -4.24 -3.82
CA GLU A 14 35.86 -4.44 -4.54
C GLU A 14 35.74 -5.46 -5.69
N THR A 15 34.97 -6.54 -5.52
CA THR A 15 34.79 -7.54 -6.61
C THR A 15 33.84 -7.10 -7.72
N TYR A 16 33.00 -6.09 -7.51
CA TYR A 16 32.03 -5.61 -8.51
C TYR A 16 32.50 -4.34 -9.25
N ASN A 17 33.26 -3.44 -8.62
CA ASN A 17 33.78 -2.23 -9.28
C ASN A 17 34.62 -2.55 -10.54
N GLY A 18 35.27 -3.71 -10.59
CA GLY A 18 36.19 -4.09 -11.68
C GLY A 18 35.56 -4.49 -13.02
N SER A 19 34.22 -4.65 -13.15
CA SER A 19 33.62 -5.22 -14.39
C SER A 19 32.25 -4.70 -14.82
N ILE A 20 31.59 -3.81 -14.06
CA ILE A 20 30.17 -3.44 -14.29
C ILE A 20 29.90 -2.65 -15.58
N MET A 21 30.84 -1.85 -16.08
CA MET A 21 30.62 -0.76 -17.06
C MET A 21 30.30 -1.17 -18.53
N ARG A 22 29.79 -2.38 -18.80
CA ARG A 22 29.34 -2.78 -20.15
C ARG A 22 28.04 -3.58 -20.13
N GLY A 23 26.98 -2.99 -20.68
CA GLY A 23 25.69 -3.65 -20.90
C GLY A 23 24.66 -3.49 -19.77
N LYS A 24 24.80 -2.44 -18.93
CA LYS A 24 23.79 -2.01 -17.96
C LYS A 24 23.72 -0.49 -17.93
N ASP A 25 22.50 0.03 -17.82
CA ASP A 25 22.26 1.47 -17.71
C ASP A 25 22.48 1.95 -16.26
N LEU A 26 22.85 3.22 -16.11
CA LEU A 26 22.98 3.90 -14.81
C LEU A 26 21.84 4.91 -14.67
N LEU A 27 21.16 4.87 -13.52
CA LEU A 27 20.12 5.83 -13.17
C LEU A 27 20.77 7.05 -12.51
N ILE A 28 20.74 8.19 -13.21
CA ILE A 28 21.27 9.47 -12.71
C ILE A 28 20.13 10.25 -12.05
N VAL A 29 20.31 10.65 -10.79
CA VAL A 29 19.29 11.33 -9.99
C VAL A 29 19.82 12.65 -9.41
N ILE A 30 18.96 13.66 -9.43
CA ILE A 30 19.11 14.94 -8.74
C ILE A 30 18.00 15.07 -7.69
N SER A 31 18.29 15.68 -6.53
CA SER A 31 17.28 15.98 -5.51
C SER A 31 17.67 17.19 -4.66
N ASP A 32 16.78 17.51 -3.73
CA ASP A 32 16.99 18.36 -2.54
C ASP A 32 18.30 18.15 -1.77
N SER A 33 19.01 17.04 -1.98
CA SER A 33 20.33 16.73 -1.41
C SER A 33 21.47 17.65 -1.84
N GLY A 34 21.27 18.43 -2.90
CA GLY A 34 22.33 19.16 -3.59
C GLY A 34 23.38 18.24 -4.20
N LYS A 35 23.07 16.94 -4.41
CA LYS A 35 23.99 15.90 -4.92
C LYS A 35 23.47 15.30 -6.22
N LEU A 36 24.37 15.20 -7.21
CA LEU A 36 24.19 14.33 -8.37
C LEU A 36 24.53 12.90 -7.94
N SER A 37 23.57 11.98 -8.05
CA SER A 37 23.69 10.59 -7.59
C SER A 37 23.63 9.62 -8.76
N PHE A 38 24.61 8.72 -8.87
CA PHE A 38 24.67 7.66 -9.87
C PHE A 38 24.25 6.35 -9.21
N LEU A 39 23.15 5.74 -9.66
CA LEU A 39 22.59 4.53 -9.09
C LEU A 39 22.63 3.37 -10.10
N THR A 40 22.83 2.14 -9.60
CA THR A 40 22.65 0.91 -10.38
C THR A 40 21.67 -0.04 -9.70
N PHE A 41 20.95 -0.88 -10.46
CA PHE A 41 19.99 -1.83 -9.91
C PHE A 41 20.60 -3.24 -9.78
N CYS A 42 20.64 -3.75 -8.55
CA CYS A 42 20.99 -5.13 -8.26
C CYS A 42 19.73 -6.01 -8.34
N ILE A 43 19.68 -6.88 -9.36
CA ILE A 43 18.58 -7.82 -9.57
C ILE A 43 18.50 -8.83 -8.41
N GLU A 44 19.63 -9.42 -7.99
CA GLU A 44 19.69 -10.44 -6.93
C GLU A 44 19.10 -9.97 -5.59
N MET A 45 19.31 -8.69 -5.24
CA MET A 45 18.76 -8.09 -4.02
C MET A 45 17.46 -7.30 -4.25
N HIS A 46 16.99 -7.15 -5.49
CA HIS A 46 15.91 -6.27 -5.92
C HIS A 46 16.03 -4.82 -5.37
N ARG A 47 17.22 -4.21 -5.44
CA ARG A 47 17.50 -2.88 -4.85
C ARG A 47 18.44 -2.03 -5.69
N PHE A 48 18.23 -0.71 -5.62
CA PHE A 48 19.20 0.29 -6.09
C PHE A 48 20.38 0.43 -5.13
N PHE A 49 21.56 0.64 -5.69
CA PHE A 49 22.81 0.91 -4.99
C PHE A 49 23.46 2.18 -5.56
N PRO A 50 23.95 3.10 -4.71
CA PRO A 50 24.74 4.23 -5.17
C PRO A 50 26.13 3.75 -5.60
N VAL A 51 26.54 4.20 -6.79
CA VAL A 51 27.89 3.99 -7.35
C VAL A 51 28.77 5.21 -7.02
N ALA A 52 28.21 6.42 -7.13
CA ALA A 52 28.87 7.67 -6.74
C ALA A 52 27.85 8.77 -6.36
N HIS A 53 28.30 9.71 -5.51
CA HIS A 53 27.59 10.96 -5.20
C HIS A 53 28.53 12.15 -5.42
N VAL A 54 28.06 13.20 -6.08
CA VAL A 54 28.85 14.39 -6.42
C VAL A 54 28.10 15.65 -5.98
N GLN A 55 28.68 16.43 -5.06
CA GLN A 55 28.08 17.68 -4.59
C GLN A 55 28.00 18.72 -5.71
N LEU A 56 26.81 19.29 -5.89
CA LEU A 56 26.49 20.39 -6.81
C LEU A 56 26.28 21.72 -6.09
N SER A 57 25.67 21.64 -4.90
CA SER A 57 25.05 22.74 -4.16
C SER A 57 24.88 22.34 -2.69
N ASP A 58 24.66 23.30 -1.79
CA ASP A 58 24.10 23.02 -0.47
C ASP A 58 22.69 22.42 -0.62
N PRO A 59 22.16 21.63 0.34
CA PRO A 59 20.83 21.06 0.25
C PRO A 59 19.71 22.13 0.24
N GLY A 60 18.52 21.71 -0.19
CA GLY A 60 17.34 22.55 -0.40
C GLY A 60 17.05 22.89 -1.87
N ASN A 61 15.89 23.51 -2.10
CA ASN A 61 15.32 23.75 -3.44
C ASN A 61 15.28 25.25 -3.83
N SER A 62 16.33 26.03 -3.55
CA SER A 62 16.32 27.47 -3.89
C SER A 62 16.45 27.75 -5.39
N ARG A 63 16.06 28.97 -5.80
CA ARG A 63 16.07 29.39 -7.22
C ARG A 63 17.46 29.52 -7.85
N HIS A 64 18.53 29.47 -7.05
CA HIS A 64 19.90 29.66 -7.51
C HIS A 64 20.84 28.48 -7.21
N GLN A 65 20.38 27.47 -6.47
CA GLN A 65 21.08 26.19 -6.32
C GLN A 65 20.92 25.35 -7.59
N LEU A 66 21.98 24.62 -7.96
CA LEU A 66 21.94 23.62 -9.04
C LEU A 66 21.17 22.38 -8.57
N GLY A 67 20.56 21.65 -9.52
CA GLY A 67 19.81 20.42 -9.23
C GLY A 67 18.32 20.46 -9.58
N ARG A 68 17.85 21.44 -10.36
CA ARG A 68 16.44 21.52 -10.82
C ARG A 68 16.17 20.77 -12.12
N MET A 69 17.13 20.73 -13.03
CA MET A 69 17.02 20.06 -14.32
C MET A 69 18.24 19.17 -14.58
N LEU A 70 18.05 18.16 -15.41
CA LEU A 70 19.08 17.23 -15.86
C LEU A 70 18.90 16.98 -17.36
N ALA A 71 19.99 17.03 -18.12
CA ALA A 71 20.08 16.49 -19.47
C ALA A 71 21.29 15.57 -19.54
N VAL A 72 21.20 14.51 -20.33
CA VAL A 72 22.27 13.55 -20.61
C VAL A 72 22.41 13.47 -22.12
N ASP A 73 23.64 13.43 -22.61
CA ASP A 73 23.92 13.29 -24.04
C ASP A 73 23.59 11.88 -24.54
N SER A 74 23.20 11.75 -25.82
CA SER A 74 22.79 10.47 -26.41
C SER A 74 23.93 9.44 -26.52
N THR A 75 25.20 9.84 -26.35
CA THR A 75 26.34 8.92 -26.20
C THR A 75 26.60 8.48 -24.75
N GLY A 76 25.88 9.04 -23.78
CA GLY A 76 26.13 8.83 -22.35
C GLY A 76 27.45 9.41 -21.83
N CYS A 77 28.17 10.21 -22.62
CA CYS A 77 29.49 10.75 -22.24
C CYS A 77 29.43 12.11 -21.52
N PHE A 78 28.30 12.82 -21.59
CA PHE A 78 28.14 14.17 -21.01
C PHE A 78 26.82 14.31 -20.25
N ILE A 79 26.85 15.09 -19.16
CA ILE A 79 25.69 15.48 -18.36
C ILE A 79 25.66 17.00 -18.23
N ALA A 80 24.46 17.58 -18.26
CA ALA A 80 24.20 18.97 -17.89
C ALA A 80 23.16 19.03 -16.76
N THR A 81 23.30 20.01 -15.85
CA THR A 81 22.29 20.36 -14.85
C THR A 81 22.17 21.87 -14.69
N SER A 82 21.02 22.36 -14.24
CA SER A 82 20.82 23.79 -13.97
C SER A 82 20.14 24.07 -12.64
N ALA A 83 20.25 25.33 -12.24
CA ALA A 83 19.33 25.97 -11.32
C ALA A 83 18.04 26.37 -12.05
N TYR A 84 17.11 26.99 -11.32
CA TYR A 84 15.96 27.68 -11.90
C TYR A 84 16.38 28.92 -12.71
N GLU A 85 17.28 29.73 -12.17
CA GLU A 85 17.75 30.97 -12.76
C GLU A 85 19.28 31.03 -12.82
N ASP A 86 19.80 31.65 -13.89
CA ASP A 86 21.15 32.20 -14.02
C ASP A 86 22.36 31.22 -13.91
N ARG A 87 22.22 29.96 -13.43
CA ARG A 87 23.32 28.98 -13.27
C ARG A 87 23.11 27.63 -13.96
N LEU A 88 24.19 27.05 -14.48
CA LEU A 88 24.31 25.66 -14.95
C LEU A 88 25.66 25.02 -14.60
N ALA A 89 25.72 23.69 -14.68
CA ALA A 89 26.96 22.92 -14.63
C ALA A 89 26.97 21.80 -15.68
N LEU A 90 28.16 21.49 -16.21
CA LEU A 90 28.40 20.39 -17.15
C LEU A 90 29.44 19.42 -16.59
N PHE A 91 29.29 18.15 -16.92
CA PHE A 91 30.18 17.05 -16.51
C PHE A 91 30.50 16.15 -17.71
N SER A 92 31.74 15.66 -17.79
CA SER A 92 32.14 14.59 -18.70
C SER A 92 32.40 13.31 -17.93
N LEU A 93 32.01 12.18 -18.52
CA LEU A 93 32.07 10.86 -17.88
C LEU A 93 33.22 10.03 -18.46
N SER A 94 33.99 9.38 -17.59
CA SER A 94 35.04 8.46 -17.99
C SER A 94 34.53 7.03 -18.06
N MET A 95 34.77 6.35 -19.19
CA MET A 95 34.53 4.91 -19.32
C MET A 95 35.69 4.04 -18.80
N SER A 96 36.67 4.63 -18.09
CA SER A 96 37.80 3.89 -17.52
C SER A 96 37.46 3.29 -16.15
N ALA A 97 38.01 2.11 -15.84
CA ALA A 97 37.75 1.39 -14.58
C ALA A 97 38.58 1.93 -13.39
N GLY A 98 38.40 3.21 -13.07
CA GLY A 98 38.88 3.86 -11.85
C GLY A 98 37.72 4.27 -10.93
N ASP A 99 38.04 4.73 -9.71
CA ASP A 99 37.01 5.09 -8.71
C ASP A 99 36.25 6.40 -9.04
N ASP A 100 36.84 7.29 -9.84
CA ASP A 100 36.21 8.55 -10.28
C ASP A 100 35.47 8.37 -11.62
N ILE A 101 34.14 8.44 -11.60
CA ILE A 101 33.27 8.34 -12.78
C ILE A 101 33.32 9.63 -13.64
N ILE A 102 33.62 10.78 -13.03
CA ILE A 102 33.64 12.10 -13.70
C ILE A 102 35.09 12.49 -14.02
N ASP A 103 35.35 12.85 -15.29
CA ASP A 103 36.67 13.28 -15.78
C ASP A 103 36.86 14.80 -15.63
N GLU A 104 35.92 15.59 -16.17
CA GLU A 104 35.87 17.05 -15.97
C GLU A 104 34.50 17.54 -15.48
N ARG A 105 34.53 18.67 -14.77
CA ARG A 105 33.34 19.42 -14.35
C ARG A 105 33.55 20.91 -14.54
N ILE A 106 32.50 21.62 -14.96
CA ILE A 106 32.52 23.08 -15.15
C ILE A 106 31.22 23.71 -14.66
N PHE A 107 31.34 24.83 -13.95
CA PHE A 107 30.22 25.65 -13.46
C PHE A 107 30.15 26.95 -14.27
N TYR A 108 28.95 27.36 -14.68
CA TYR A 108 28.75 28.55 -15.50
C TYR A 108 27.52 29.35 -15.02
N PRO A 109 27.63 30.68 -14.80
CA PRO A 109 28.87 31.46 -14.79
C PRO A 109 29.81 31.03 -13.64
N PRO A 110 31.13 31.27 -13.75
CA PRO A 110 32.09 30.90 -12.69
C PRO A 110 31.88 31.76 -11.44
N GLU A 111 31.93 31.13 -10.26
CA GLU A 111 31.50 31.73 -8.99
C GLU A 111 32.32 32.97 -8.55
N ASN A 112 33.51 33.16 -9.12
CA ASN A 112 34.40 34.27 -8.80
C ASN A 112 34.04 35.61 -9.49
N GLU A 113 33.02 35.70 -10.35
CA GLU A 113 32.57 36.98 -10.95
C GLU A 113 31.70 37.84 -9.99
N GLY A 114 32.01 37.80 -8.69
CA GLY A 114 31.38 38.61 -7.65
C GLY A 114 31.91 40.04 -7.58
N SER A 115 31.08 41.01 -7.99
CA SER A 115 31.14 42.43 -7.58
C SER A 115 32.30 43.34 -8.06
N VAL A 116 32.99 43.03 -9.18
CA VAL A 116 33.95 43.98 -9.80
C VAL A 116 33.43 44.54 -11.13
N SER A 117 33.11 45.83 -11.17
CA SER A 117 32.69 46.55 -12.37
C SER A 117 33.87 46.99 -13.25
N SER A 118 34.51 46.05 -13.95
CA SER A 118 35.61 46.34 -14.90
C SER A 118 35.12 46.36 -16.36
N THR A 119 35.05 47.55 -16.95
CA THR A 119 34.58 47.74 -18.33
C THR A 119 35.57 47.26 -19.40
N ARG A 120 35.05 46.73 -20.51
CA ARG A 120 35.72 46.44 -21.82
C ARG A 120 36.58 45.16 -21.92
N SER A 121 35.98 44.07 -22.39
CA SER A 121 36.18 43.61 -23.79
C SER A 121 35.28 42.42 -24.17
N ALA A 122 34.79 42.42 -25.41
CA ALA A 122 33.92 41.41 -26.05
C ALA A 122 32.53 41.14 -25.41
N GLN A 123 31.58 40.69 -26.24
CA GLN A 123 30.22 40.32 -25.84
C GLN A 123 30.21 38.88 -25.28
N ARG A 124 30.42 38.71 -23.98
CA ARG A 124 29.96 37.50 -23.28
C ARG A 124 28.49 37.66 -22.95
N THR A 125 27.62 37.04 -23.75
CA THR A 125 26.16 37.02 -23.56
C THR A 125 25.80 36.14 -22.35
N SER A 126 25.81 36.73 -21.16
CA SER A 126 25.48 36.01 -19.92
C SER A 126 24.10 35.35 -19.99
N ILE A 127 24.02 34.10 -19.56
CA ILE A 127 22.76 33.44 -19.21
C ILE A 127 22.22 34.17 -17.98
N ARG A 128 21.21 35.01 -18.21
CA ARG A 128 20.48 35.75 -17.18
C ARG A 128 19.00 35.70 -17.52
N GLY A 129 18.24 34.99 -16.71
CA GLY A 129 16.92 34.50 -17.07
C GLY A 129 16.62 33.11 -16.52
N THR A 130 15.38 32.69 -16.74
CA THR A 130 14.83 31.41 -16.27
C THR A 130 15.00 30.34 -17.35
N ILE A 131 15.53 29.18 -16.96
CA ILE A 131 15.75 28.05 -17.87
C ILE A 131 14.49 27.17 -17.86
N TRP A 132 13.92 26.92 -19.05
CA TRP A 132 12.73 26.10 -19.24
C TRP A 132 13.06 24.64 -19.52
N SER A 133 14.05 24.42 -20.37
CA SER A 133 14.35 23.14 -21.01
C SER A 133 15.78 23.14 -21.53
N MET A 134 16.37 21.95 -21.57
CA MET A 134 17.76 21.70 -21.97
C MET A 134 17.85 20.36 -22.70
N CYS A 135 18.62 20.31 -23.78
CA CYS A 135 18.90 19.07 -24.51
C CYS A 135 20.30 19.16 -25.13
N PHE A 136 21.04 18.06 -25.18
CA PHE A 136 22.26 18.01 -25.97
C PHE A 136 21.93 17.89 -27.46
N VAL A 137 22.87 18.29 -28.31
CA VAL A 137 22.77 18.16 -29.77
C VAL A 137 23.92 17.28 -30.24
N SER A 138 23.59 16.05 -30.61
CA SER A 138 24.50 15.08 -31.20
C SER A 138 25.11 15.61 -32.49
N LYS A 139 26.36 15.20 -32.73
CA LYS A 139 27.12 15.52 -33.94
C LYS A 139 27.68 14.24 -34.52
N ASP A 140 27.95 14.29 -35.82
CA ASP A 140 28.34 13.13 -36.62
C ASP A 140 29.62 12.46 -36.10
N SER A 141 29.44 11.27 -35.52
CA SER A 141 30.49 10.44 -34.93
C SER A 141 31.44 9.83 -35.96
N PHE A 142 31.14 9.92 -37.26
CA PHE A 142 32.01 9.41 -38.34
C PHE A 142 33.26 10.27 -38.60
N GLN A 143 33.50 11.37 -37.86
CA GLN A 143 34.77 12.12 -37.88
C GLN A 143 35.61 11.95 -36.57
N PRO A 144 36.28 10.81 -36.36
CA PRO A 144 37.04 10.52 -35.12
C PRO A 144 38.31 11.36 -34.91
N ASN A 145 38.67 12.25 -35.83
CA ASN A 145 39.89 13.08 -35.78
C ASN A 145 39.64 14.52 -35.29
N LYS A 146 38.45 14.83 -34.79
CA LYS A 146 38.16 16.08 -34.07
C LYS A 146 37.62 15.75 -32.69
N GLU A 147 38.25 16.31 -31.66
CA GLU A 147 37.76 16.30 -30.29
C GLU A 147 36.36 16.93 -30.27
N HIS A 148 35.37 16.15 -29.83
CA HIS A 148 33.98 16.55 -29.89
C HIS A 148 33.65 17.49 -28.72
N ASN A 149 33.66 18.79 -28.99
CA ASN A 149 33.06 19.79 -28.11
C ASN A 149 31.53 19.65 -28.19
N PRO A 150 30.86 19.17 -27.11
CA PRO A 150 29.40 18.98 -27.12
C PRO A 150 28.69 20.34 -27.19
N VAL A 151 27.47 20.32 -27.73
CA VAL A 151 26.59 21.49 -27.76
C VAL A 151 25.37 21.20 -26.90
N LEU A 152 25.12 22.05 -25.92
CA LEU A 152 23.89 22.06 -25.13
C LEU A 152 22.97 23.16 -25.68
N ALA A 153 21.79 22.77 -26.12
CA ALA A 153 20.71 23.69 -26.47
C ALA A 153 19.85 23.97 -25.23
N ILE A 154 19.59 25.24 -24.92
CA ILE A 154 18.71 25.64 -23.81
C ILE A 154 17.61 26.59 -24.28
N VAL A 155 16.41 26.44 -23.72
CA VAL A 155 15.31 27.40 -23.86
C VAL A 155 15.34 28.35 -22.66
N LEU A 156 15.61 29.63 -22.92
CA LEU A 156 15.84 30.66 -21.91
C LEU A 156 14.79 31.79 -22.06
N ASN A 157 14.14 32.17 -20.96
CA ASN A 157 13.44 33.46 -20.89
C ASN A 157 14.29 34.49 -20.16
N ARG A 158 14.56 35.64 -20.78
CA ARG A 158 15.25 36.76 -20.11
C ARG A 158 14.25 37.58 -19.31
N LYS A 159 14.60 37.90 -18.06
CA LYS A 159 13.80 38.73 -17.14
C LYS A 159 13.36 40.04 -17.82
N GLY A 160 12.06 40.15 -18.14
CA GLY A 160 11.46 41.30 -18.84
C GLY A 160 11.10 41.08 -20.32
N ASN A 161 11.46 39.94 -20.93
CA ASN A 161 11.09 39.61 -22.30
C ASN A 161 9.83 38.73 -22.34
N ALA A 162 8.88 39.06 -23.23
CA ALA A 162 7.65 38.27 -23.44
C ALA A 162 7.83 37.02 -24.31
N LEU A 163 9.04 36.75 -24.82
CA LEU A 163 9.36 35.60 -25.68
C LEU A 163 10.58 34.83 -25.14
N ASN A 164 10.64 33.54 -25.47
CA ASN A 164 11.78 32.66 -25.16
C ASN A 164 12.80 32.71 -26.30
N GLU A 165 14.09 32.70 -25.95
CA GLU A 165 15.18 32.50 -26.92
C GLU A 165 15.74 31.08 -26.79
N LEU A 166 16.09 30.48 -27.92
CA LEU A 166 16.86 29.25 -28.00
C LEU A 166 18.35 29.62 -28.05
N VAL A 167 19.13 29.17 -27.07
CA VAL A 167 20.57 29.48 -26.96
C VAL A 167 21.37 28.20 -27.10
N LEU A 168 22.33 28.18 -28.02
CA LEU A 168 23.26 27.06 -28.17
C LEU A 168 24.56 27.38 -27.43
N LEU A 169 24.98 26.47 -26.55
CA LEU A 169 26.17 26.57 -25.72
C LEU A 169 27.19 25.50 -26.16
N GLY A 170 28.40 25.91 -26.52
CA GLY A 170 29.51 25.02 -26.82
C GLY A 170 30.40 24.88 -25.60
N TRP A 171 30.74 23.66 -25.22
CA TRP A 171 31.75 23.40 -24.19
C TRP A 171 33.07 23.01 -24.87
N ASN A 172 34.10 23.84 -24.71
CA ASN A 172 35.48 23.47 -25.05
C ASN A 172 36.12 22.82 -23.83
N ILE A 173 36.35 21.50 -23.91
CA ILE A 173 36.94 20.68 -22.84
C ILE A 173 38.37 21.17 -22.57
N LYS A 174 39.21 21.31 -23.61
CA LYS A 174 40.61 21.76 -23.49
C LYS A 174 40.79 23.13 -22.88
N GLU A 175 39.89 24.06 -23.18
CA GLU A 175 39.95 25.43 -22.62
C GLU A 175 39.21 25.55 -21.28
N ARG A 176 38.52 24.49 -20.84
CA ARG A 176 37.62 24.47 -19.68
C ARG A 176 36.70 25.69 -19.67
N ALA A 177 36.03 25.91 -20.80
CA ALA A 177 35.20 27.08 -21.05
C ALA A 177 33.89 26.73 -21.77
N VAL A 178 32.79 27.30 -21.30
CA VAL A 178 31.50 27.31 -22.01
C VAL A 178 31.35 28.66 -22.73
N TYR A 179 30.97 28.63 -24.00
CA TYR A 179 30.73 29.81 -24.83
C TYR A 179 29.36 29.72 -25.53
N VAL A 180 28.70 30.86 -25.69
CA VAL A 180 27.48 30.95 -26.51
C VAL A 180 27.88 30.86 -27.98
N VAL A 181 27.33 29.89 -28.71
CA VAL A 181 27.63 29.62 -30.13
C VAL A 181 26.73 30.47 -31.03
N SER A 182 25.43 30.52 -30.70
CA SER A 182 24.38 31.25 -31.39
C SER A 182 23.18 31.49 -30.47
N GLN A 183 22.30 32.39 -30.89
CA GLN A 183 21.01 32.68 -30.27
C GLN A 183 19.96 32.74 -31.37
N TYR A 184 18.89 31.96 -31.23
CA TYR A 184 17.78 31.90 -32.16
C TYR A 184 16.51 32.43 -31.50
N LEU A 185 15.86 33.41 -32.14
CA LEU A 185 14.64 34.03 -31.70
C LEU A 185 13.72 34.19 -32.91
N GLU A 186 12.61 33.45 -32.92
CA GLU A 186 11.55 33.58 -33.92
C GLU A 186 10.34 34.28 -33.29
N ALA A 187 9.61 35.09 -34.07
CA ALA A 187 8.33 35.63 -33.64
C ALA A 187 7.27 34.51 -33.68
N GLY A 188 6.76 34.12 -32.51
CA GLY A 188 5.80 33.02 -32.37
C GLY A 188 5.35 32.82 -30.93
N PRO A 189 4.58 31.74 -30.65
CA PRO A 189 4.17 31.37 -29.30
C PRO A 189 5.35 30.91 -28.43
N LEU A 190 5.13 30.80 -27.12
CA LEU A 190 6.15 30.35 -26.17
C LEU A 190 6.58 28.91 -26.43
N ALA A 191 7.89 28.67 -26.46
CA ALA A 191 8.48 27.33 -26.53
C ALA A 191 8.58 26.72 -25.13
N HIS A 192 8.00 25.53 -24.94
CA HIS A 192 7.99 24.82 -23.66
C HIS A 192 9.21 23.90 -23.49
N SER A 193 9.55 23.14 -24.53
CA SER A 193 10.63 22.15 -24.48
C SER A 193 11.42 22.03 -25.78
N ILE A 194 12.65 21.53 -25.66
CA ILE A 194 13.49 21.11 -26.78
C ILE A 194 13.86 19.64 -26.63
N VAL A 195 13.81 18.90 -27.75
CA VAL A 195 13.96 17.43 -27.77
C VAL A 195 14.83 17.03 -28.96
N GLU A 196 15.94 16.34 -28.72
CA GLU A 196 16.76 15.72 -29.77
C GLU A 196 15.97 14.63 -30.53
N VAL A 197 16.17 14.55 -31.85
CA VAL A 197 15.70 13.42 -32.67
C VAL A 197 16.74 12.30 -32.65
N PRO A 198 16.42 11.10 -32.13
CA PRO A 198 17.39 10.01 -32.02
C PRO A 198 17.89 9.55 -33.38
N HIS A 199 19.14 9.08 -33.40
CA HIS A 199 19.88 8.62 -34.59
C HIS A 199 20.04 9.67 -35.72
N SER A 200 19.63 10.93 -35.48
CA SER A 200 19.47 11.97 -36.50
C SER A 200 20.33 13.19 -36.16
N CYS A 201 21.64 13.07 -36.38
CA CYS A 201 22.66 14.03 -35.93
C CYS A 201 22.29 15.49 -36.27
N GLY A 202 22.19 16.34 -35.24
CA GLY A 202 21.89 17.77 -35.39
C GLY A 202 20.41 18.16 -35.47
N PHE A 203 19.46 17.22 -35.50
CA PHE A 203 18.03 17.54 -35.55
C PHE A 203 17.37 17.56 -34.17
N ALA A 204 16.53 18.58 -33.91
CA ALA A 204 15.77 18.68 -32.67
C ALA A 204 14.37 19.28 -32.90
N PHE A 205 13.37 18.83 -32.15
CA PHE A 205 12.08 19.50 -32.04
C PHE A 205 12.11 20.62 -31.01
N LEU A 206 11.60 21.80 -31.38
CA LEU A 206 11.23 22.88 -30.46
C LEU A 206 9.70 22.89 -30.33
N LEU A 207 9.18 22.45 -29.19
CA LEU A 207 7.74 22.32 -28.95
C LEU A 207 7.19 23.62 -28.34
N ARG A 208 6.14 24.18 -28.93
CA ARG A 208 5.53 25.46 -28.53
C ARG A 208 4.04 25.32 -28.28
N VAL A 209 3.42 26.36 -27.73
CA VAL A 209 1.97 26.43 -27.58
C VAL A 209 1.30 26.57 -28.95
N GLY A 210 0.64 25.52 -29.44
CA GLY A 210 -0.08 25.48 -30.72
C GLY A 210 0.71 25.01 -31.94
N ASP A 211 2.04 25.01 -31.93
CA ASP A 211 2.88 24.46 -33.01
C ASP A 211 4.20 23.83 -32.52
N ALA A 212 4.79 22.96 -33.35
CA ALA A 212 6.06 22.29 -33.13
C ALA A 212 6.98 22.50 -34.33
N LEU A 213 8.24 22.87 -34.09
CA LEU A 213 9.24 23.12 -35.14
C LEU A 213 10.29 22.02 -35.17
N LEU A 214 10.57 21.44 -36.33
CA LEU A 214 11.79 20.67 -36.56
C LEU A 214 12.92 21.64 -36.92
N MET A 215 13.91 21.73 -36.03
CA MET A 215 15.09 22.57 -36.18
C MET A 215 16.27 21.75 -36.69
N ASP A 216 17.02 22.30 -37.65
CA ASP A 216 18.39 21.87 -37.96
C ASP A 216 19.36 22.72 -37.14
N LEU A 217 20.12 22.05 -36.27
CA LEU A 217 21.14 22.57 -35.38
C LEU A 217 22.53 21.98 -35.70
N SER A 218 22.68 21.29 -36.85
CA SER A 218 23.94 20.66 -37.28
C SER A 218 25.06 21.68 -37.46
N ASP A 219 24.77 22.82 -38.09
CA ASP A 219 25.55 24.06 -37.92
C ASP A 219 25.02 24.86 -36.73
N ALA A 220 25.62 24.61 -35.56
CA ALA A 220 25.31 25.33 -34.32
C ALA A 220 25.59 26.85 -34.38
N HIS A 221 26.23 27.40 -35.44
CA HIS A 221 26.32 28.84 -35.65
C HIS A 221 25.12 29.44 -36.40
N ASN A 222 24.38 28.63 -37.17
CA ASN A 222 23.23 29.07 -37.97
C ASN A 222 22.01 28.13 -37.83
N PRO A 223 21.43 28.00 -36.62
CA PRO A 223 20.25 27.19 -36.39
C PRO A 223 19.04 27.71 -37.18
N HIS A 224 18.30 26.82 -37.84
CA HIS A 224 17.12 27.21 -38.63
C HIS A 224 15.99 26.17 -38.58
N CYS A 225 14.76 26.63 -38.80
CA CYS A 225 13.57 25.79 -38.85
C CYS A 225 13.44 25.15 -40.24
N VAL A 226 13.30 23.83 -40.29
CA VAL A 226 13.13 23.03 -41.52
C VAL A 226 11.66 22.69 -41.76
N TYR A 227 10.90 22.37 -40.71
CA TYR A 227 9.48 22.03 -40.82
C TYR A 227 8.66 22.58 -39.64
N ARG A 228 7.39 22.94 -39.88
CA ARG A 228 6.46 23.43 -38.85
C ARG A 228 5.17 22.60 -38.87
N THR A 229 4.87 21.99 -37.72
CA THR A 229 3.66 21.22 -37.45
C THR A 229 2.68 22.04 -36.62
N THR A 230 1.45 22.24 -37.08
CA THR A 230 0.38 22.84 -36.27
C THR A 230 -0.29 21.77 -35.39
N LEU A 231 -0.42 22.04 -34.09
CA LEU A 231 -1.06 21.12 -33.11
C LEU A 231 -2.58 21.36 -32.96
N ASN A 232 -3.08 22.47 -33.51
CA ASN A 232 -4.51 22.81 -33.52
C ASN A 232 -5.27 22.01 -34.60
N PHE A 233 -5.31 20.68 -34.46
CA PHE A 233 -6.12 19.81 -35.31
C PHE A 233 -7.60 20.09 -35.11
N SER A 234 -8.29 20.50 -36.18
CA SER A 234 -9.75 20.59 -36.21
C SER A 234 -10.33 19.17 -36.20
N GLY A 235 -11.07 18.82 -35.16
CA GLY A 235 -11.71 17.50 -35.06
C GLY A 235 -12.71 17.29 -36.20
N HIS A 236 -12.39 16.37 -37.12
CA HIS A 236 -13.39 15.85 -38.04
C HIS A 236 -14.37 14.98 -37.25
N THR A 237 -15.62 15.40 -37.20
CA THR A 237 -16.69 14.72 -36.48
C THR A 237 -16.97 13.33 -37.07
N LEU A 238 -16.55 12.30 -36.34
CA LEU A 238 -17.02 10.93 -36.53
C LEU A 238 -17.88 10.54 -35.32
N GLU A 239 -19.17 10.88 -35.41
CA GLU A 239 -20.27 10.45 -34.54
C GLU A 239 -20.08 10.70 -33.02
N GLU A 240 -20.28 11.95 -32.58
CA GLU A 240 -20.63 12.20 -31.19
C GLU A 240 -22.05 11.68 -30.88
N GLN A 241 -22.22 10.96 -29.77
CA GLN A 241 -23.53 10.78 -29.17
C GLN A 241 -23.91 12.01 -28.34
N ASN A 242 -24.51 12.99 -29.03
CA ASN A 242 -25.34 14.06 -28.47
C ASN A 242 -24.72 14.97 -27.39
N PHE A 243 -24.12 16.09 -27.80
CA PHE A 243 -24.37 17.38 -27.13
C PHE A 243 -24.68 18.47 -28.17
N ILE A 244 -25.33 19.55 -27.73
CA ILE A 244 -26.00 20.50 -28.64
C ILE A 244 -25.08 21.70 -28.95
N GLU A 245 -24.79 21.90 -30.23
CA GLU A 245 -24.11 23.09 -30.74
C GLU A 245 -25.08 24.29 -30.75
N ASP A 246 -24.71 25.39 -30.10
CA ASP A 246 -25.40 26.68 -30.25
C ASP A 246 -24.38 27.84 -30.18
N SER A 247 -24.52 28.87 -31.01
CA SER A 247 -23.41 29.77 -31.38
C SER A 247 -23.72 31.26 -31.24
N PHE A 248 -22.93 32.01 -30.46
CA PHE A 248 -23.07 33.48 -30.39
C PHE A 248 -21.77 34.30 -30.26
N ARG A 249 -21.52 35.05 -31.35
CA ARG A 249 -20.99 36.43 -31.47
C ARG A 249 -19.96 36.97 -30.45
N ALA A 250 -18.83 37.41 -30.99
CA ALA A 250 -17.80 38.18 -30.31
C ALA A 250 -18.22 39.63 -29.92
N HIS A 251 -17.50 40.20 -28.96
CA HIS A 251 -17.39 41.63 -28.69
C HIS A 251 -15.99 41.95 -28.14
N ASP A 252 -15.34 42.98 -28.67
CA ASP A 252 -14.05 43.49 -28.19
C ASP A 252 -14.23 44.53 -27.08
N VAL A 253 -13.40 44.45 -26.02
CA VAL A 253 -12.87 45.58 -25.20
C VAL A 253 -11.48 45.18 -24.70
N ASP A 254 -10.57 46.15 -24.57
CA ASP A 254 -9.19 45.99 -24.11
C ASP A 254 -9.04 45.57 -22.64
N ASP A 255 -7.94 44.89 -22.31
CA ASP A 255 -7.36 44.87 -20.96
C ASP A 255 -5.82 44.65 -21.06
N GLU A 256 -5.03 45.47 -20.35
CA GLU A 256 -3.56 45.36 -20.31
C GLU A 256 -3.11 44.43 -19.17
N GLY A 257 -2.48 43.29 -19.49
CA GLY A 257 -1.99 42.35 -18.48
C GLY A 257 -1.31 41.12 -19.07
N LEU A 258 -0.14 41.30 -19.70
CA LEU A 258 0.51 40.19 -20.44
C LEU A 258 1.16 39.15 -19.50
N PHE A 259 0.95 37.89 -19.86
CA PHE A 259 1.18 36.73 -19.00
C PHE A 259 2.64 36.29 -18.84
N ASN A 260 2.93 35.84 -17.62
CA ASN A 260 3.45 34.51 -17.29
C ASN A 260 4.28 33.79 -18.38
N VAL A 261 5.59 33.71 -18.15
CA VAL A 261 6.61 33.07 -19.00
C VAL A 261 7.57 32.38 -18.02
N ALA A 262 7.88 31.08 -18.17
CA ALA A 262 8.67 30.32 -17.18
C ALA A 262 8.71 28.76 -17.36
N ALA A 263 7.57 28.05 -17.33
CA ALA A 263 7.42 26.59 -17.08
C ALA A 263 8.07 26.01 -15.80
N CYS A 264 9.07 26.69 -15.24
CA CYS A 264 9.66 26.39 -13.95
C CYS A 264 8.83 26.92 -12.76
N ALA A 265 7.86 27.80 -13.00
CA ALA A 265 6.89 28.27 -12.01
C ALA A 265 5.82 27.22 -11.61
N LEU A 266 5.77 26.06 -12.30
CA LEU A 266 4.63 25.13 -12.35
C LEU A 266 4.15 24.50 -11.03
N LEU A 267 4.87 24.65 -9.91
CA LEU A 267 4.41 24.18 -8.57
C LEU A 267 4.70 25.16 -7.41
N GLN A 268 5.16 26.39 -7.70
CA GLN A 268 5.48 27.39 -6.66
C GLN A 268 5.11 28.84 -7.02
N LEU A 269 4.70 29.11 -8.27
CA LEU A 269 4.31 30.44 -8.76
C LEU A 269 3.16 30.41 -9.79
N SER A 270 2.44 29.29 -9.89
CA SER A 270 1.00 29.38 -10.05
C SER A 270 0.40 29.76 -8.69
N ASP A 271 -0.64 30.60 -8.65
CA ASP A 271 -1.47 30.80 -7.44
C ASP A 271 -2.39 29.59 -7.19
N TYR A 272 -1.92 28.40 -7.58
CA TYR A 272 -2.55 27.10 -7.35
C TYR A 272 -2.15 26.65 -5.94
N ASP A 273 -2.73 27.31 -4.94
CA ASP A 273 -2.79 26.80 -3.58
C ASP A 273 -3.32 25.34 -3.66
N PRO A 274 -2.59 24.33 -3.16
CA PRO A 274 -3.07 22.94 -3.20
C PRO A 274 -4.34 22.71 -2.38
N MET A 275 -4.74 23.67 -1.53
CA MET A 275 -6.06 23.69 -0.86
C MET A 275 -7.18 24.31 -1.75
N CYS A 276 -6.84 24.96 -2.86
CA CYS A 276 -7.75 25.69 -3.74
C CYS A 276 -7.87 25.05 -5.14
N ILE A 277 -8.16 23.75 -5.16
CA ILE A 277 -8.37 22.92 -6.37
C ILE A 277 -9.54 23.44 -7.23
N ASP A 278 -10.40 24.32 -6.70
CA ASP A 278 -11.44 25.07 -7.41
C ASP A 278 -10.90 26.09 -8.46
N GLY A 279 -9.59 26.08 -8.76
CA GLY A 279 -8.98 26.96 -9.76
C GLY A 279 -9.51 26.68 -11.17
N ASP A 280 -10.24 27.65 -11.74
CA ASP A 280 -11.05 27.53 -12.95
C ASP A 280 -10.25 27.15 -14.22
N SER A 281 -10.11 25.85 -14.47
CA SER A 281 -9.61 25.29 -15.73
C SER A 281 -10.71 25.12 -16.79
N GLY A 282 -11.93 25.63 -16.53
CA GLY A 282 -13.15 25.32 -17.26
C GLY A 282 -13.76 26.49 -18.04
N ASN A 283 -13.03 27.58 -18.24
CA ASN A 283 -13.56 28.80 -18.87
C ASN A 283 -13.14 28.96 -20.34
N GLY A 284 -14.13 29.03 -21.23
CA GLY A 284 -13.98 28.89 -22.69
C GLY A 284 -13.32 30.07 -23.42
N LYS A 285 -12.02 30.30 -23.20
CA LYS A 285 -11.14 30.98 -24.16
C LYS A 285 -10.34 29.93 -24.93
N PHE A 286 -10.09 30.15 -26.23
CA PHE A 286 -9.34 29.22 -27.07
C PHE A 286 -7.87 29.08 -26.60
N THR A 287 -7.60 28.13 -25.72
CA THR A 287 -6.24 27.70 -25.37
C THR A 287 -5.67 26.90 -26.53
N CYS A 288 -4.63 27.43 -27.18
CA CYS A 288 -3.87 26.69 -28.20
C CYS A 288 -3.23 25.46 -27.56
N LYS A 289 -3.49 24.27 -28.14
CA LYS A 289 -3.05 22.99 -27.56
C LYS A 289 -1.53 22.91 -27.45
N HIS A 290 -1.01 22.33 -26.36
CA HIS A 290 0.43 22.12 -26.19
C HIS A 290 0.77 20.67 -25.81
N VAL A 291 1.99 20.24 -26.14
CA VAL A 291 2.50 18.90 -25.82
C VAL A 291 2.88 18.85 -24.34
N CYS A 292 2.23 17.98 -23.58
CA CYS A 292 2.53 17.75 -22.17
C CYS A 292 3.68 16.74 -21.98
N SER A 293 3.69 15.66 -22.78
CA SER A 293 4.67 14.59 -22.67
C SER A 293 4.84 13.84 -24.00
N PHE A 294 5.99 13.17 -24.14
CA PHE A 294 6.40 12.45 -25.35
C PHE A 294 7.31 11.27 -25.01
N SER A 295 7.37 10.26 -25.89
CA SER A 295 8.37 9.18 -25.86
C SER A 295 8.74 8.77 -27.28
N TRP A 296 10.02 8.53 -27.51
CA TRP A 296 10.55 7.90 -28.72
C TRP A 296 10.35 6.38 -28.70
N GLU A 297 10.30 5.75 -29.87
CA GLU A 297 10.37 4.30 -30.03
C GLU A 297 11.79 3.78 -29.75
N PRO A 298 11.98 2.73 -28.92
CA PRO A 298 13.32 2.27 -28.53
C PRO A 298 14.09 1.54 -29.64
N LYS A 299 13.48 1.23 -30.81
CA LYS A 299 14.10 0.44 -31.89
C LYS A 299 13.66 0.85 -33.31
N SER A 300 14.05 2.05 -33.76
CA SER A 300 13.94 2.42 -35.18
C SER A 300 15.22 3.06 -35.73
N ASP A 301 16.00 2.28 -36.48
CA ASP A 301 17.23 2.70 -37.15
C ASP A 301 17.00 3.52 -38.44
N ARG A 302 15.74 3.77 -38.86
CA ARG A 302 15.43 4.29 -40.21
C ARG A 302 14.37 5.37 -40.29
N SER A 303 13.34 5.32 -39.45
CA SER A 303 12.35 6.40 -39.32
C SER A 303 12.02 6.56 -37.83
N PRO A 304 12.65 7.52 -37.11
CA PRO A 304 12.41 7.66 -35.69
C PRO A 304 10.97 8.10 -35.46
N ARG A 305 10.24 7.34 -34.62
CA ARG A 305 8.83 7.57 -34.27
C ARG A 305 8.71 8.07 -32.84
N MET A 306 7.88 9.09 -32.64
CA MET A 306 7.59 9.69 -31.35
C MET A 306 6.08 9.68 -31.12
N ILE A 307 5.63 9.11 -30.00
CA ILE A 307 4.25 9.29 -29.53
C ILE A 307 4.26 10.45 -28.53
N PHE A 308 3.27 11.34 -28.62
CA PHE A 308 3.11 12.47 -27.73
C PHE A 308 1.65 12.67 -27.31
N CYS A 309 1.47 13.28 -26.13
CA CYS A 309 0.18 13.56 -25.52
C CYS A 309 -0.02 15.08 -25.40
N LEU A 310 -1.19 15.57 -25.81
CA LEU A 310 -1.59 16.97 -25.64
C LEU A 310 -2.24 17.23 -24.28
N ASP A 311 -2.33 18.50 -23.91
CA ASP A 311 -3.13 19.03 -22.80
C ASP A 311 -4.61 18.62 -22.82
N THR A 312 -5.16 18.36 -24.01
CA THR A 312 -6.51 17.79 -24.21
C THR A 312 -6.63 16.29 -23.90
N GLY A 313 -5.53 15.61 -23.55
CA GLY A 313 -5.49 14.16 -23.37
C GLY A 313 -5.54 13.34 -24.67
N GLU A 314 -5.39 14.00 -25.82
CA GLU A 314 -5.30 13.36 -27.14
C GLU A 314 -3.87 12.90 -27.43
N PHE A 315 -3.73 11.68 -27.98
CA PHE A 315 -2.45 11.05 -28.32
C PHE A 315 -2.23 11.05 -29.83
N PHE A 316 -1.03 11.42 -30.26
CA PHE A 316 -0.63 11.45 -31.68
C PHE A 316 0.76 10.84 -31.85
N MET A 317 1.06 10.35 -33.05
CA MET A 317 2.39 9.89 -33.45
C MET A 317 2.97 10.78 -34.54
N ILE A 318 4.24 11.11 -34.40
CA ILE A 318 5.09 11.66 -35.47
C ILE A 318 6.03 10.56 -35.96
N GLU A 319 6.15 10.43 -37.28
CA GLU A 319 7.23 9.69 -37.93
C GLU A 319 8.07 10.67 -38.77
N ILE A 320 9.39 10.57 -38.67
CA ILE A 320 10.31 11.32 -39.53
C ILE A 320 10.93 10.37 -40.56
N SER A 321 10.98 10.78 -41.83
CA SER A 321 11.70 10.07 -42.89
C SER A 321 12.70 11.01 -43.59
N PHE A 322 13.94 10.55 -43.74
CA PHE A 322 15.05 11.32 -44.31
C PHE A 322 15.24 10.97 -45.79
N ASP A 323 14.44 11.58 -46.66
CA ASP A 323 14.67 11.56 -48.10
C ASP A 323 15.85 12.48 -48.49
N SER A 324 16.43 12.25 -49.67
CA SER A 324 17.76 12.75 -50.09
C SER A 324 17.98 14.26 -50.09
N ASP A 325 16.94 15.07 -49.98
CA ASP A 325 17.02 16.54 -50.10
C ASP A 325 16.35 17.30 -48.94
N ASN A 326 15.45 16.68 -48.16
CA ASN A 326 14.79 17.28 -46.99
C ASN A 326 14.14 16.19 -46.09
N PRO A 327 14.13 16.35 -44.76
CA PRO A 327 13.36 15.49 -43.87
C PRO A 327 11.84 15.74 -44.05
N LYS A 328 11.07 14.65 -44.11
CA LYS A 328 9.60 14.68 -44.11
C LYS A 328 9.08 14.27 -42.74
N VAL A 329 8.13 15.05 -42.23
CA VAL A 329 7.42 14.76 -40.97
C VAL A 329 6.00 14.31 -41.32
N ASN A 330 5.70 13.05 -41.03
CA ASN A 330 4.34 12.50 -41.08
C ASN A 330 3.73 12.59 -39.68
N ILE A 331 2.43 12.86 -39.60
CA ILE A 331 1.67 12.92 -38.34
C ILE A 331 0.46 12.00 -38.50
N SER A 332 0.17 11.18 -37.49
CA SER A 332 -1.01 10.32 -37.48
C SER A 332 -2.30 11.10 -37.20
N ASP A 333 -3.45 10.47 -37.46
CA ASP A 333 -4.70 10.83 -36.77
C ASP A 333 -4.57 10.61 -35.24
N CYS A 334 -5.57 11.05 -34.47
CA CYS A 334 -5.64 10.81 -33.03
C CYS A 334 -5.68 9.31 -32.73
N LEU A 335 -4.67 8.80 -32.02
CA LEU A 335 -4.46 7.38 -31.74
C LEU A 335 -5.29 6.87 -30.56
N TYR A 336 -5.54 7.76 -29.60
CA TYR A 336 -6.28 7.51 -28.36
C TYR A 336 -6.65 8.85 -27.73
N ARG A 337 -7.79 8.89 -27.02
CA ARG A 337 -8.24 10.05 -26.25
C ARG A 337 -8.47 9.60 -24.81
N GLY A 338 -7.70 10.19 -23.89
CA GLY A 338 -7.73 9.91 -22.46
C GLY A 338 -7.53 11.19 -21.66
N GLN A 339 -6.65 11.16 -20.66
CA GLN A 339 -6.27 12.33 -19.86
C GLN A 339 -4.90 12.90 -20.27
N PRO A 340 -4.63 14.19 -20.01
CA PRO A 340 -3.29 14.76 -20.14
C PRO A 340 -2.29 14.01 -19.26
N CYS A 341 -1.25 13.47 -19.88
CA CYS A 341 -0.23 12.68 -19.20
C CYS A 341 1.02 13.52 -18.93
N LYS A 342 1.58 13.40 -17.73
CA LYS A 342 2.80 14.08 -17.26
C LYS A 342 4.08 13.44 -17.79
N SER A 343 4.04 12.14 -18.08
CA SER A 343 5.16 11.40 -18.67
C SER A 343 4.64 10.22 -19.50
N LEU A 344 5.36 9.89 -20.57
CA LEU A 344 5.15 8.69 -21.38
C LEU A 344 6.45 7.88 -21.40
N LEU A 345 6.33 6.56 -21.45
CA LEU A 345 7.43 5.62 -21.62
C LEU A 345 7.04 4.52 -22.60
N TRP A 346 7.61 4.54 -23.80
CA TRP A 346 7.46 3.48 -24.79
C TRP A 346 8.49 2.39 -24.54
N VAL A 347 8.01 1.20 -24.21
CA VAL A 347 8.81 0.02 -23.85
C VAL A 347 8.86 -0.97 -25.02
N ASP A 348 9.97 -1.71 -25.09
CA ASP A 348 10.14 -2.89 -25.93
C ASP A 348 8.93 -3.84 -25.87
N GLY A 349 8.55 -4.39 -27.03
CA GLY A 349 7.34 -5.23 -27.15
C GLY A 349 6.06 -4.45 -27.49
N GLY A 350 6.14 -3.13 -27.67
CA GLY A 350 5.03 -2.31 -28.18
C GLY A 350 4.08 -1.79 -27.09
N PHE A 351 4.52 -1.75 -25.83
CA PHE A 351 3.75 -1.18 -24.73
C PHE A 351 4.11 0.27 -24.50
N LEU A 352 3.11 1.12 -24.26
CA LEU A 352 3.26 2.52 -23.90
C LEU A 352 2.66 2.72 -22.51
N VAL A 353 3.51 3.04 -21.54
CA VAL A 353 3.09 3.45 -20.20
C VAL A 353 2.86 4.95 -20.21
N ALA A 354 1.68 5.39 -19.76
CA ALA A 354 1.30 6.80 -19.66
C ALA A 354 0.97 7.14 -18.20
N ILE A 355 1.67 8.14 -17.65
CA ILE A 355 1.59 8.52 -16.24
C ILE A 355 0.79 9.82 -16.11
N VAL A 356 -0.36 9.74 -15.45
CA VAL A 356 -1.22 10.88 -15.07
C VAL A 356 -0.75 11.43 -13.72
N GLU A 357 -0.89 12.75 -13.50
CA GLU A 357 -0.39 13.41 -12.28
C GLU A 357 -1.27 13.19 -11.05
N MET A 358 -2.60 13.34 -11.20
CA MET A 358 -3.60 13.30 -10.10
C MET A 358 -4.71 12.27 -10.36
N GLY A 359 -4.34 11.13 -10.96
CA GLY A 359 -5.24 10.04 -11.35
C GLY A 359 -4.47 8.76 -11.65
N ASP A 360 -5.18 7.67 -11.95
CA ASP A 360 -4.55 6.39 -12.31
C ASP A 360 -3.81 6.51 -13.66
N GLY A 361 -2.64 5.88 -13.77
CA GLY A 361 -1.92 5.78 -15.04
C GLY A 361 -2.53 4.72 -15.97
N LEU A 362 -2.07 4.70 -17.23
CA LEU A 362 -2.58 3.80 -18.27
C LEU A 362 -1.43 2.96 -18.85
N VAL A 363 -1.67 1.67 -19.04
CA VAL A 363 -0.86 0.81 -19.92
C VAL A 363 -1.62 0.64 -21.23
N LEU A 364 -1.07 1.23 -22.29
CA LEU A 364 -1.56 1.12 -23.65
C LEU A 364 -0.65 0.18 -24.45
N LYS A 365 -1.17 -0.43 -25.52
CA LYS A 365 -0.41 -1.27 -26.45
C LYS A 365 -0.57 -0.75 -27.87
N VAL A 366 0.54 -0.62 -28.60
CA VAL A 366 0.56 -0.22 -30.00
C VAL A 366 0.23 -1.42 -30.88
N GLU A 367 -0.95 -1.44 -31.48
CA GLU A 367 -1.36 -2.45 -32.47
C GLU A 367 -2.00 -1.78 -33.68
N ASN A 368 -1.61 -2.17 -34.89
CA ASN A 368 -2.15 -1.66 -36.17
C ASN A 368 -2.19 -0.10 -36.23
N GLU A 369 -1.11 0.54 -35.78
CA GLU A 369 -0.96 2.00 -35.71
C GLU A 369 -2.04 2.70 -34.86
N ARG A 370 -2.57 2.00 -33.84
CA ARG A 370 -3.48 2.53 -32.81
C ARG A 370 -3.03 2.13 -31.41
N LEU A 371 -3.53 2.84 -30.40
CA LEU A 371 -3.25 2.57 -28.99
C LEU A 371 -4.46 1.89 -28.34
N ILE A 372 -4.28 0.65 -27.90
CA ILE A 372 -5.30 -0.17 -27.23
C ILE A 372 -5.05 -0.17 -25.73
N TYR A 373 -6.03 0.22 -24.92
CA TYR A 373 -5.95 0.14 -23.46
C TYR A 373 -5.85 -1.32 -23.00
N THR A 374 -4.87 -1.60 -22.13
CA THR A 374 -4.57 -2.95 -21.62
C THR A 374 -4.86 -3.06 -20.12
N SER A 375 -4.35 -2.13 -19.30
CA SER A 375 -4.55 -2.15 -17.84
C SER A 375 -4.31 -0.76 -17.21
N PRO A 376 -4.85 -0.51 -16.01
CA PRO A 376 -4.59 0.71 -15.26
C PRO A 376 -3.37 0.56 -14.32
N ILE A 377 -2.70 1.67 -14.02
CA ILE A 377 -1.70 1.78 -12.96
C ILE A 377 -2.35 2.53 -11.80
N GLN A 378 -2.73 1.80 -10.75
CA GLN A 378 -3.46 2.37 -9.62
C GLN A 378 -2.64 3.46 -8.91
N ASN A 379 -3.23 4.65 -8.79
CA ASN A 379 -2.70 5.79 -8.07
C ASN A 379 -3.80 6.33 -7.14
N ILE A 380 -3.54 6.36 -5.84
CA ILE A 380 -4.48 6.87 -4.82
C ILE A 380 -4.32 8.38 -4.55
N ALA A 381 -3.36 9.03 -5.21
CA ALA A 381 -3.13 10.47 -5.08
C ALA A 381 -4.09 11.31 -5.96
N PRO A 382 -4.46 12.51 -5.52
CA PRO A 382 -4.31 13.03 -4.15
C PRO A 382 -5.39 12.45 -3.23
N ILE A 383 -5.07 12.24 -1.94
CA ILE A 383 -6.11 11.95 -0.92
C ILE A 383 -6.50 13.27 -0.25
N LEU A 384 -7.72 13.75 -0.56
CA LEU A 384 -8.22 15.06 -0.14
C LEU A 384 -8.92 15.03 1.23
N ASP A 385 -9.51 13.89 1.58
CA ASP A 385 -10.11 13.64 2.89
C ASP A 385 -10.26 12.15 3.18
N MET A 386 -10.44 11.83 4.45
CA MET A 386 -10.57 10.45 4.93
C MET A 386 -11.53 10.33 6.12
N SER A 387 -12.30 9.24 6.10
CA SER A 387 -13.13 8.76 7.21
C SER A 387 -12.74 7.33 7.56
N ILE A 388 -12.63 7.01 8.85
CA ILE A 388 -12.28 5.67 9.36
C ILE A 388 -13.50 5.10 10.08
N VAL A 389 -13.96 3.92 9.69
CA VAL A 389 -15.20 3.32 10.21
C VAL A 389 -15.08 1.80 10.31
N ASP A 390 -15.49 1.22 11.43
CA ASP A 390 -15.78 -0.22 11.55
C ASP A 390 -17.21 -0.53 11.09
N TYR A 391 -17.45 -0.44 9.78
CA TYR A 391 -18.79 -0.55 9.18
C TYR A 391 -19.49 -1.86 9.55
N HIS A 392 -18.73 -2.96 9.53
CA HIS A 392 -19.24 -4.31 9.79
C HIS A 392 -19.34 -4.67 11.28
N GLY A 393 -18.89 -3.81 12.21
CA GLY A 393 -18.75 -4.16 13.63
C GLY A 393 -17.75 -5.30 13.87
N GLU A 394 -16.78 -5.44 12.97
CA GLU A 394 -15.84 -6.56 12.84
C GLU A 394 -14.48 -6.25 13.51
N LYS A 395 -14.33 -5.06 14.09
CA LYS A 395 -13.05 -4.42 14.43
C LYS A 395 -12.14 -4.26 13.20
N ARG A 396 -12.74 -3.97 12.05
CA ARG A 396 -12.05 -3.59 10.81
C ARG A 396 -12.18 -2.08 10.62
N ASP A 397 -11.16 -1.33 11.04
CA ASP A 397 -11.05 0.09 10.73
C ASP A 397 -10.88 0.26 9.20
N GLU A 398 -11.99 0.41 8.46
CA GLU A 398 -11.99 0.64 7.01
C GLU A 398 -11.81 2.13 6.72
N MET A 399 -10.94 2.48 5.79
CA MET A 399 -10.66 3.86 5.41
C MET A 399 -11.41 4.18 4.10
N PHE A 400 -12.39 5.06 4.20
CA PHE A 400 -13.05 5.68 3.06
C PHE A 400 -12.30 6.96 2.69
N ALA A 401 -11.65 6.96 1.53
CA ALA A 401 -10.76 8.03 1.07
C ALA A 401 -11.34 8.75 -0.16
N CYS A 402 -11.34 10.08 -0.13
CA CYS A 402 -11.62 10.91 -1.30
C CYS A 402 -10.35 11.04 -2.13
N CYS A 403 -10.27 10.35 -3.28
CA CYS A 403 -9.08 10.27 -4.13
C CYS A 403 -9.29 10.89 -5.51
N GLY A 404 -8.21 11.40 -6.11
CA GLY A 404 -8.21 11.86 -7.51
C GLY A 404 -8.86 13.23 -7.71
N VAL A 405 -8.64 13.80 -8.90
CA VAL A 405 -9.29 15.05 -9.35
C VAL A 405 -10.17 14.75 -10.58
N ALA A 406 -11.26 15.49 -10.76
CA ALA A 406 -12.16 15.35 -11.91
C ALA A 406 -11.37 15.33 -13.26
N PRO A 407 -11.71 14.45 -14.21
CA PRO A 407 -12.82 13.47 -14.18
C PRO A 407 -12.57 12.18 -13.38
N GLU A 408 -11.34 11.87 -12.94
CA GLU A 408 -10.98 10.61 -12.26
C GLU A 408 -11.22 10.60 -10.74
N GLY A 409 -11.90 11.62 -10.23
CA GLY A 409 -12.32 11.71 -8.83
C GLY A 409 -13.15 10.51 -8.41
N SER A 410 -12.67 9.82 -7.38
CA SER A 410 -13.15 8.51 -6.96
C SER A 410 -13.15 8.38 -5.44
N LEU A 411 -14.22 7.80 -4.91
CA LEU A 411 -14.21 7.30 -3.53
C LEU A 411 -13.45 5.97 -3.55
N ARG A 412 -12.46 5.82 -2.68
CA ARG A 412 -11.69 4.57 -2.56
C ARG A 412 -11.88 3.97 -1.17
N ILE A 413 -12.24 2.70 -1.12
CA ILE A 413 -12.26 1.91 0.12
C ILE A 413 -10.89 1.26 0.26
N ILE A 414 -10.18 1.57 1.34
CA ILE A 414 -8.84 1.08 1.62
C ILE A 414 -8.90 0.19 2.87
N GLN A 415 -8.48 -1.07 2.73
CA GLN A 415 -8.49 -2.08 3.79
C GLN A 415 -7.06 -2.64 4.02
N SER A 416 -6.68 -2.84 5.28
CA SER A 416 -5.38 -3.42 5.64
C SER A 416 -5.36 -4.96 5.49
N GLY A 417 -4.77 -5.44 4.40
CA GLY A 417 -4.59 -6.87 4.11
C GLY A 417 -4.45 -7.18 2.62
N ILE A 418 -3.98 -8.39 2.31
CA ILE A 418 -3.85 -8.92 0.95
C ILE A 418 -5.25 -9.15 0.36
N SER A 419 -5.50 -8.59 -0.83
CA SER A 419 -6.75 -8.81 -1.55
C SER A 419 -6.82 -10.19 -2.22
N VAL A 420 -8.04 -10.70 -2.35
CA VAL A 420 -8.32 -11.98 -3.02
C VAL A 420 -9.38 -11.80 -4.10
N GLU A 421 -9.08 -12.30 -5.29
CA GLU A 421 -10.00 -12.33 -6.42
C GLU A 421 -10.91 -13.55 -6.31
N LYS A 422 -12.23 -13.36 -6.41
CA LYS A 422 -13.23 -14.41 -6.21
C LYS A 422 -13.57 -15.08 -7.54
N LEU A 423 -12.95 -16.23 -7.82
CA LEU A 423 -13.13 -16.98 -9.07
C LEU A 423 -14.45 -17.74 -9.11
N LEU A 424 -14.89 -18.33 -7.98
CA LEU A 424 -16.14 -19.08 -7.88
C LEU A 424 -16.73 -19.00 -6.46
N LYS A 425 -18.06 -18.86 -6.34
CA LYS A 425 -18.84 -19.10 -5.11
C LYS A 425 -19.90 -20.16 -5.41
N THR A 426 -20.02 -21.19 -4.58
CA THR A 426 -21.12 -22.17 -4.67
C THR A 426 -22.36 -21.72 -3.91
N ALA A 427 -23.50 -22.40 -4.13
CA ALA A 427 -24.63 -22.33 -3.20
C ALA A 427 -24.23 -22.75 -1.77
N ALA A 428 -24.98 -22.26 -0.78
CA ALA A 428 -24.76 -22.48 0.66
C ALA A 428 -25.27 -23.85 1.15
N ILE A 429 -24.86 -24.93 0.48
CA ILE A 429 -25.32 -26.32 0.72
C ILE A 429 -24.37 -27.15 1.60
N TYR A 430 -23.18 -26.65 1.91
CA TYR A 430 -22.07 -27.38 2.53
C TYR A 430 -21.99 -27.10 4.04
N GLN A 431 -23.07 -27.41 4.77
CA GLN A 431 -23.12 -27.23 6.22
C GLN A 431 -22.42 -28.37 6.96
N GLY A 432 -21.66 -28.05 8.01
CA GLY A 432 -21.09 -29.07 8.92
C GLY A 432 -19.83 -29.78 8.41
N ILE A 433 -19.04 -29.14 7.53
CA ILE A 433 -17.71 -29.61 7.15
C ILE A 433 -16.81 -29.71 8.40
N THR A 434 -16.08 -30.83 8.49
CA THR A 434 -15.13 -31.18 9.56
C THR A 434 -13.66 -31.18 9.12
N GLY A 435 -13.41 -31.17 7.81
CA GLY A 435 -12.08 -31.10 7.22
C GLY A 435 -12.11 -31.08 5.70
N THR A 436 -11.09 -30.48 5.09
CA THR A 436 -10.94 -30.36 3.63
C THR A 436 -9.50 -30.63 3.21
N TRP A 437 -9.32 -31.37 2.11
CA TRP A 437 -8.01 -31.74 1.57
C TRP A 437 -8.03 -31.77 0.05
N THR A 438 -6.90 -31.46 -0.57
CA THR A 438 -6.66 -31.70 -2.00
C THR A 438 -5.67 -32.85 -2.19
N VAL A 439 -5.86 -33.63 -3.25
CA VAL A 439 -5.04 -34.82 -3.54
C VAL A 439 -4.76 -34.94 -5.04
N GLN A 440 -3.51 -35.25 -5.38
CA GLN A 440 -3.05 -35.56 -6.74
C GLN A 440 -3.32 -37.03 -7.09
N MET A 441 -3.29 -37.40 -8.37
CA MET A 441 -3.33 -38.80 -8.79
C MET A 441 -1.94 -39.45 -8.74
N LYS A 442 -0.88 -38.68 -9.00
CA LYS A 442 0.54 -39.06 -8.92
C LYS A 442 1.36 -38.04 -8.14
N VAL A 443 2.54 -38.45 -7.69
CA VAL A 443 3.50 -37.57 -6.99
C VAL A 443 4.12 -36.53 -7.94
N GLU A 444 4.18 -36.82 -9.23
CA GLU A 444 4.75 -35.94 -10.28
C GLU A 444 3.71 -34.99 -10.92
N ASP A 445 2.43 -35.04 -10.51
CA ASP A 445 1.37 -34.19 -11.10
C ASP A 445 1.48 -32.74 -10.62
N SER A 446 1.62 -31.78 -11.54
CA SER A 446 1.64 -30.33 -11.21
C SER A 446 0.32 -29.78 -10.66
N TYR A 447 -0.77 -30.54 -10.74
CA TYR A 447 -2.13 -30.10 -10.43
C TYR A 447 -2.83 -31.10 -9.49
N HIS A 448 -3.75 -30.60 -8.67
CA HIS A 448 -4.59 -31.44 -7.82
C HIS A 448 -5.72 -32.06 -8.66
N SER A 449 -6.00 -33.34 -8.45
CA SER A 449 -7.05 -34.07 -9.20
C SER A 449 -8.38 -34.10 -8.44
N PHE A 450 -8.31 -34.19 -7.11
CA PHE A 450 -9.45 -34.40 -6.23
C PHE A 450 -9.46 -33.40 -5.07
N LEU A 451 -10.66 -32.96 -4.70
CA LEU A 451 -10.99 -32.20 -3.50
C LEU A 451 -11.87 -33.07 -2.59
N VAL A 452 -11.37 -33.42 -1.42
CA VAL A 452 -12.08 -34.22 -0.43
C VAL A 452 -12.70 -33.29 0.62
N LEU A 453 -14.01 -33.41 0.82
CA LEU A 453 -14.77 -32.74 1.87
C LEU A 453 -15.26 -33.79 2.87
N SER A 454 -14.85 -33.66 4.14
CA SER A 454 -15.42 -34.45 5.24
C SER A 454 -16.45 -33.63 5.99
N PHE A 455 -17.50 -34.28 6.45
CA PHE A 455 -18.58 -33.75 7.29
C PHE A 455 -18.64 -34.55 8.59
N VAL A 456 -19.69 -34.39 9.40
CA VAL A 456 -19.84 -35.15 10.66
C VAL A 456 -20.17 -36.62 10.42
N GLU A 457 -21.03 -36.91 9.43
CA GLU A 457 -21.51 -38.27 9.13
C GLU A 457 -21.25 -38.72 7.68
N GLU A 458 -20.82 -37.81 6.80
CA GLU A 458 -20.53 -38.12 5.38
C GLU A 458 -19.14 -37.63 4.92
N THR A 459 -18.64 -38.21 3.82
CA THR A 459 -17.47 -37.75 3.04
C THR A 459 -17.84 -37.69 1.56
N ARG A 460 -17.49 -36.59 0.90
CA ARG A 460 -17.63 -36.43 -0.56
C ARG A 460 -16.30 -36.10 -1.22
N VAL A 461 -16.11 -36.58 -2.44
CA VAL A 461 -14.93 -36.31 -3.26
C VAL A 461 -15.36 -35.63 -4.55
N LEU A 462 -14.88 -34.42 -4.75
CA LEU A 462 -15.16 -33.57 -5.91
C LEU A 462 -13.96 -33.57 -6.85
N SER A 463 -14.20 -33.42 -8.15
CA SER A 463 -13.17 -33.11 -9.15
C SER A 463 -12.64 -31.68 -8.97
N VAL A 464 -11.40 -31.42 -9.40
CA VAL A 464 -10.77 -30.09 -9.34
C VAL A 464 -10.82 -29.39 -10.71
N GLY A 465 -11.36 -28.17 -10.74
CA GLY A 465 -11.48 -27.29 -11.91
C GLY A 465 -12.45 -26.15 -11.63
N LEU A 466 -12.80 -25.34 -12.64
CA LEU A 466 -13.81 -24.28 -12.53
C LEU A 466 -15.25 -24.78 -12.27
N SER A 467 -15.49 -26.09 -12.28
CA SER A 467 -16.75 -26.69 -11.82
C SER A 467 -16.49 -27.95 -11.01
N PHE A 468 -17.00 -27.99 -9.78
CA PHE A 468 -16.87 -29.16 -8.91
C PHE A 468 -17.92 -30.22 -9.28
N THR A 469 -17.50 -31.40 -9.75
CA THR A 469 -18.40 -32.56 -9.96
C THR A 469 -18.14 -33.65 -8.93
N ASP A 470 -19.19 -34.27 -8.40
CA ASP A 470 -19.04 -35.38 -7.44
C ASP A 470 -18.57 -36.65 -8.16
N VAL A 471 -17.50 -37.25 -7.64
CA VAL A 471 -16.84 -38.45 -8.17
C VAL A 471 -16.63 -39.52 -7.09
N THR A 472 -17.28 -39.39 -5.92
CA THR A 472 -17.06 -40.22 -4.71
C THR A 472 -17.08 -41.72 -5.02
N ASP A 473 -18.14 -42.21 -5.68
CA ASP A 473 -18.31 -43.61 -6.09
C ASP A 473 -17.22 -44.12 -7.02
N SER A 474 -16.65 -43.24 -7.86
CA SER A 474 -15.63 -43.58 -8.85
C SER A 474 -14.21 -43.61 -8.27
N VAL A 475 -14.01 -42.95 -7.12
CA VAL A 475 -12.77 -42.91 -6.32
C VAL A 475 -12.72 -44.08 -5.32
N GLY A 476 -13.87 -44.48 -4.76
CA GLY A 476 -13.98 -45.65 -3.87
C GLY A 476 -13.78 -45.36 -2.40
N PHE A 477 -13.72 -44.09 -2.01
CA PHE A 477 -13.86 -43.67 -0.61
C PHE A 477 -15.22 -44.13 -0.08
N GLN A 478 -15.31 -44.40 1.23
CA GLN A 478 -16.58 -44.70 1.87
C GLN A 478 -17.33 -43.38 2.14
N PRO A 479 -18.57 -43.20 1.64
CA PRO A 479 -19.31 -41.96 1.81
C PRO A 479 -19.89 -41.83 3.22
N ASP A 480 -20.38 -42.92 3.83
CA ASP A 480 -21.12 -42.91 5.11
C ASP A 480 -20.22 -42.81 6.37
N VAL A 481 -19.09 -42.10 6.28
CA VAL A 481 -18.15 -41.88 7.39
C VAL A 481 -17.51 -40.50 7.34
N CYS A 482 -17.18 -39.95 8.53
CA CYS A 482 -16.25 -38.83 8.66
C CYS A 482 -14.81 -39.30 8.37
N THR A 483 -14.10 -38.56 7.51
CA THR A 483 -12.69 -38.75 7.18
C THR A 483 -11.83 -37.88 8.09
N LEU A 484 -10.91 -38.49 8.84
CA LEU A 484 -9.99 -37.81 9.76
C LEU A 484 -8.75 -37.25 9.03
N ALA A 485 -8.31 -37.94 7.98
CA ALA A 485 -7.24 -37.51 7.09
C ALA A 485 -7.29 -38.34 5.80
N CYS A 486 -6.78 -37.77 4.70
CA CYS A 486 -6.58 -38.50 3.44
C CYS A 486 -5.30 -38.04 2.74
N GLY A 487 -4.88 -38.75 1.70
CA GLY A 487 -3.73 -38.37 0.88
C GLY A 487 -3.26 -39.47 -0.08
N LEU A 488 -2.21 -39.16 -0.84
CA LEU A 488 -1.54 -40.07 -1.76
C LEU A 488 -0.40 -40.81 -1.02
N VAL A 489 -0.38 -42.15 -1.09
CA VAL A 489 0.75 -42.96 -0.57
C VAL A 489 1.78 -43.26 -1.66
N GLY A 490 1.31 -43.41 -2.89
CA GLY A 490 2.08 -43.64 -4.11
C GLY A 490 1.15 -43.50 -5.33
N ASP A 491 1.68 -43.56 -6.54
CA ASP A 491 0.89 -43.24 -7.74
C ASP A 491 -0.37 -44.11 -7.87
N GLY A 492 -1.51 -43.45 -8.08
CA GLY A 492 -2.85 -44.05 -8.12
C GLY A 492 -3.36 -44.65 -6.81
N GLN A 493 -2.64 -44.52 -5.69
CA GLN A 493 -2.93 -45.13 -4.39
C GLN A 493 -3.35 -44.07 -3.37
N LEU A 494 -4.65 -43.80 -3.32
CA LEU A 494 -5.26 -42.86 -2.38
C LEU A 494 -5.63 -43.58 -1.07
N VAL A 495 -5.45 -42.90 0.07
CA VAL A 495 -5.86 -43.41 1.38
C VAL A 495 -6.87 -42.48 2.03
N GLN A 496 -7.92 -43.09 2.59
CA GLN A 496 -8.91 -42.49 3.48
C GLN A 496 -8.72 -43.07 4.90
N ILE A 497 -8.48 -42.23 5.90
CA ILE A 497 -8.41 -42.61 7.31
C ILE A 497 -9.72 -42.18 7.98
N HIS A 498 -10.44 -43.12 8.57
CA HIS A 498 -11.65 -42.84 9.36
C HIS A 498 -11.56 -43.51 10.73
N GLN A 499 -12.48 -43.21 11.64
CA GLN A 499 -12.40 -43.62 13.05
C GLN A 499 -12.23 -45.14 13.28
N ASN A 500 -12.73 -45.97 12.36
CA ASN A 500 -12.78 -47.43 12.53
C ASN A 500 -11.73 -48.19 11.70
N ALA A 501 -11.21 -47.60 10.62
CA ALA A 501 -10.26 -48.25 9.72
C ALA A 501 -9.51 -47.25 8.83
N ILE A 502 -8.49 -47.75 8.15
CA ILE A 502 -7.76 -47.11 7.06
C ILE A 502 -8.14 -47.83 5.79
N ARG A 503 -8.52 -47.10 4.75
CA ARG A 503 -8.99 -47.62 3.46
C ARG A 503 -8.08 -47.12 2.34
N LEU A 504 -7.42 -48.04 1.65
CA LEU A 504 -6.59 -47.80 0.48
C LEU A 504 -7.42 -48.06 -0.78
N CYS A 505 -7.57 -47.03 -1.61
CA CYS A 505 -8.47 -46.99 -2.76
C CYS A 505 -7.68 -46.74 -4.06
N LEU A 506 -8.05 -47.46 -5.12
CA LEU A 506 -7.55 -47.27 -6.49
C LEU A 506 -8.67 -46.68 -7.37
N PRO A 507 -8.61 -45.39 -7.75
CA PRO A 507 -9.65 -44.72 -8.52
C PRO A 507 -9.84 -45.30 -9.94
N THR A 508 -11.08 -45.28 -10.42
CA THR A 508 -11.44 -45.74 -11.78
C THR A 508 -11.22 -44.68 -12.86
N LYS A 509 -11.28 -45.09 -14.13
CA LYS A 509 -11.27 -44.17 -15.28
C LYS A 509 -12.41 -43.15 -15.34
N ALA A 510 -13.46 -43.32 -14.54
CA ALA A 510 -14.53 -42.32 -14.40
C ALA A 510 -14.14 -41.16 -13.45
N ALA A 511 -13.22 -41.39 -12.51
CA ALA A 511 -12.71 -40.36 -11.60
C ALA A 511 -11.53 -39.58 -12.21
N HIS A 512 -10.61 -40.26 -12.90
CA HIS A 512 -9.47 -39.63 -13.59
C HIS A 512 -9.06 -40.45 -14.81
N SER A 513 -8.56 -39.81 -15.88
CA SER A 513 -8.24 -40.44 -17.17
C SER A 513 -7.24 -41.61 -17.08
N GLU A 514 -6.34 -41.54 -16.10
CA GLU A 514 -5.30 -42.52 -15.76
C GLU A 514 -5.71 -43.52 -14.67
N GLY A 515 -6.97 -43.48 -14.21
CA GLY A 515 -7.51 -44.45 -13.27
C GLY A 515 -7.52 -45.89 -13.81
N ILE A 516 -7.81 -46.84 -12.92
CA ILE A 516 -7.84 -48.27 -13.25
C ILE A 516 -8.94 -48.55 -14.30
N PRO A 517 -8.70 -49.43 -15.30
CA PRO A 517 -9.64 -49.71 -16.38
C PRO A 517 -10.76 -50.69 -15.96
N LEU A 518 -11.28 -50.53 -14.75
CA LEU A 518 -12.37 -51.32 -14.18
C LEU A 518 -13.61 -50.44 -13.95
N SER A 519 -14.78 -51.07 -13.92
CA SER A 519 -16.08 -50.40 -13.70
C SER A 519 -16.37 -50.02 -12.25
N SER A 520 -15.50 -50.42 -11.31
CA SER A 520 -15.61 -50.10 -9.88
C SER A 520 -14.21 -49.98 -9.26
N PRO A 521 -14.01 -49.11 -8.26
CA PRO A 521 -12.71 -48.89 -7.63
C PRO A 521 -12.32 -50.08 -6.76
N VAL A 522 -11.04 -50.43 -6.77
CA VAL A 522 -10.51 -51.51 -5.91
C VAL A 522 -10.10 -50.91 -4.57
N CYS A 523 -10.69 -51.44 -3.49
CA CYS A 523 -10.50 -50.95 -2.13
C CYS A 523 -9.97 -52.08 -1.24
N THR A 524 -9.02 -51.75 -0.35
CA THR A 524 -8.52 -52.65 0.71
C THR A 524 -8.49 -51.89 2.03
N SER A 525 -8.67 -52.58 3.15
CA SER A 525 -8.79 -51.93 4.47
C SER A 525 -7.99 -52.62 5.56
N TRP A 526 -7.54 -51.82 6.53
CA TRP A 526 -6.84 -52.24 7.74
C TRP A 526 -7.47 -51.56 8.95
N SER A 527 -7.64 -52.29 10.06
CA SER A 527 -8.21 -51.79 11.30
C SER A 527 -7.45 -52.37 12.50
N PRO A 528 -7.12 -51.57 13.52
CA PRO A 528 -6.57 -52.08 14.78
C PRO A 528 -7.68 -52.74 15.61
N ASP A 529 -7.34 -53.77 16.40
CA ASP A 529 -8.29 -54.71 17.05
C ASP A 529 -9.39 -54.05 17.91
N ASN A 530 -10.49 -53.62 17.27
CA ASN A 530 -11.60 -52.85 17.87
C ASN A 530 -11.17 -51.55 18.60
N ILE A 531 -10.05 -50.94 18.21
CA ILE A 531 -9.58 -49.66 18.77
C ILE A 531 -9.95 -48.52 17.80
N SER A 532 -10.47 -47.41 18.31
CA SER A 532 -10.75 -46.23 17.48
C SER A 532 -9.49 -45.43 17.17
N ILE A 533 -9.34 -45.06 15.89
CA ILE A 533 -8.34 -44.11 15.41
C ILE A 533 -8.80 -42.70 15.78
N SER A 534 -7.89 -41.89 16.31
CA SER A 534 -8.14 -40.52 16.77
C SER A 534 -7.55 -39.45 15.83
N LEU A 535 -6.35 -39.68 15.32
CA LEU A 535 -5.66 -38.83 14.35
C LEU A 535 -4.87 -39.70 13.37
N GLY A 536 -4.62 -39.18 12.17
CA GLY A 536 -3.75 -39.81 11.18
C GLY A 536 -3.07 -38.80 10.26
N ALA A 537 -1.98 -39.23 9.64
CA ALA A 537 -1.29 -38.50 8.58
C ALA A 537 -0.81 -39.48 7.50
N VAL A 538 -0.93 -39.06 6.24
CA VAL A 538 -0.50 -39.82 5.06
C VAL A 538 0.75 -39.17 4.49
N GLY A 539 1.75 -39.98 4.14
CA GLY A 539 2.97 -39.54 3.48
C GLY A 539 3.48 -40.57 2.47
N GLN A 540 4.56 -40.24 1.77
CA GLN A 540 5.09 -41.11 0.72
C GLN A 540 5.48 -42.49 1.26
N ASN A 541 4.83 -43.54 0.74
CA ASN A 541 4.97 -44.94 1.17
C ASN A 541 4.71 -45.21 2.66
N LEU A 542 4.11 -44.27 3.41
CA LEU A 542 3.96 -44.35 4.87
C LEU A 542 2.59 -43.80 5.33
N ILE A 543 1.90 -44.55 6.19
CA ILE A 543 0.69 -44.09 6.87
C ILE A 543 0.97 -44.13 8.37
N VAL A 544 0.67 -43.05 9.07
CA VAL A 544 0.83 -42.96 10.53
C VAL A 544 -0.52 -42.66 11.16
N VAL A 545 -0.95 -43.46 12.14
CA VAL A 545 -2.19 -43.24 12.89
C VAL A 545 -1.98 -43.37 14.39
N SER A 546 -2.80 -42.68 15.17
CA SER A 546 -2.78 -42.77 16.63
C SER A 546 -4.15 -43.08 17.22
N THR A 547 -4.16 -43.81 18.33
CA THR A 547 -5.37 -44.24 19.04
C THR A 547 -5.48 -43.53 20.40
N SER A 548 -6.70 -43.19 20.81
CA SER A 548 -6.95 -42.43 22.05
C SER A 548 -6.90 -43.30 23.32
N ASN A 549 -7.25 -44.59 23.25
CA ASN A 549 -7.14 -45.49 24.39
C ASN A 549 -6.90 -46.95 23.97
N PRO A 550 -5.72 -47.53 24.27
CA PRO A 550 -4.50 -46.90 24.79
C PRO A 550 -3.83 -45.97 23.76
N TYR A 551 -2.92 -45.10 24.24
CA TYR A 551 -2.11 -44.19 23.40
C TYR A 551 -1.04 -44.93 22.59
N PHE A 552 -1.42 -45.59 21.49
CA PHE A 552 -0.48 -46.13 20.51
C PHE A 552 -0.34 -45.20 19.30
N LEU A 553 0.86 -45.16 18.75
CA LEU A 553 1.19 -44.64 17.43
C LEU A 553 1.55 -45.83 16.55
N PHE A 554 0.74 -46.12 15.53
CA PHE A 554 0.99 -47.14 14.52
C PHE A 554 1.62 -46.50 13.29
N ILE A 555 2.69 -47.11 12.79
CA ILE A 555 3.39 -46.78 11.56
C ILE A 555 3.16 -47.95 10.61
N LEU A 556 2.55 -47.68 9.46
CA LEU A 556 2.13 -48.68 8.48
C LEU A 556 2.76 -48.40 7.12
N GLY A 557 3.05 -49.48 6.38
CA GLY A 557 3.48 -49.44 4.99
C GLY A 557 2.42 -50.02 4.07
N VAL A 558 2.54 -49.74 2.77
CA VAL A 558 1.76 -50.39 1.71
C VAL A 558 2.69 -51.26 0.87
N ARG A 559 2.26 -52.49 0.54
CA ARG A 559 2.97 -53.39 -0.39
C ARG A 559 2.07 -53.82 -1.53
N SER A 560 2.63 -53.98 -2.72
CA SER A 560 1.92 -54.55 -3.87
C SER A 560 2.06 -56.07 -3.86
N LEU A 561 0.94 -56.78 -3.97
CA LEU A 561 0.88 -58.25 -4.03
C LEU A 561 0.71 -58.75 -5.48
N SER A 562 -0.09 -58.02 -6.27
CA SER A 562 -0.24 -58.24 -7.72
C SER A 562 -0.84 -56.99 -8.37
N ALA A 563 -1.06 -57.02 -9.69
CA ALA A 563 -1.68 -55.90 -10.40
C ALA A 563 -3.01 -55.46 -9.73
N TYR A 564 -3.07 -54.19 -9.34
CA TYR A 564 -4.17 -53.55 -8.62
C TYR A 564 -4.53 -54.16 -7.25
N HIS A 565 -3.71 -55.06 -6.69
CA HIS A 565 -3.92 -55.63 -5.35
C HIS A 565 -2.77 -55.23 -4.42
N HIS A 566 -3.10 -54.39 -3.44
CA HIS A 566 -2.17 -53.88 -2.44
C HIS A 566 -2.61 -54.31 -1.04
N GLU A 567 -1.69 -54.29 -0.09
CA GLU A 567 -1.92 -54.66 1.30
C GLU A 567 -1.28 -53.62 2.22
N ILE A 568 -2.06 -53.11 3.17
CA ILE A 568 -1.57 -52.27 4.27
C ILE A 568 -1.04 -53.20 5.35
N TYR A 569 0.21 -53.00 5.79
CA TYR A 569 0.85 -53.82 6.82
C TYR A 569 1.54 -52.96 7.87
N GLU A 570 1.61 -53.46 9.11
CA GLU A 570 2.28 -52.75 10.21
C GLU A 570 3.80 -52.83 10.08
N LEU A 571 4.47 -51.68 10.22
CA LEU A 571 5.92 -51.56 10.31
C LEU A 571 6.38 -51.50 11.77
N GLN A 572 5.69 -50.71 12.60
CA GLN A 572 5.96 -50.57 14.03
C GLN A 572 4.76 -49.94 14.75
N HIS A 573 4.44 -50.39 15.97
CA HIS A 573 3.68 -49.59 16.93
C HIS A 573 4.55 -49.12 18.11
N VAL A 574 4.25 -47.95 18.67
CA VAL A 574 4.91 -47.38 19.84
C VAL A 574 3.89 -46.83 20.81
N LYS A 575 4.03 -47.13 22.12
CA LYS A 575 3.17 -46.53 23.15
C LYS A 575 3.69 -45.16 23.56
N LEU A 576 2.85 -44.14 23.40
CA LEU A 576 3.17 -42.75 23.77
C LEU A 576 2.91 -42.50 25.27
N ARG A 577 3.55 -41.45 25.79
CA ARG A 577 3.38 -41.00 27.19
C ARG A 577 2.12 -40.16 27.40
N TYR A 578 1.66 -39.49 26.35
CA TYR A 578 0.51 -38.58 26.33
C TYR A 578 -0.26 -38.77 25.01
N GLU A 579 -1.53 -38.36 25.01
CA GLU A 579 -2.36 -38.31 23.82
C GLU A 579 -1.84 -37.25 22.83
N LEU A 580 -1.89 -37.55 21.52
CA LEU A 580 -1.54 -36.58 20.48
C LEU A 580 -2.68 -35.60 20.27
N SER A 581 -2.36 -34.32 20.09
CA SER A 581 -3.33 -33.29 19.71
C SER A 581 -3.32 -32.99 18.21
N CYS A 582 -2.18 -33.18 17.55
CA CYS A 582 -1.97 -32.99 16.10
C CYS A 582 -0.70 -33.70 15.62
N ILE A 583 -0.63 -34.00 14.32
CA ILE A 583 0.51 -34.67 13.66
C ILE A 583 0.68 -34.14 12.22
N SER A 584 1.93 -33.91 11.80
CA SER A 584 2.26 -33.49 10.42
C SER A 584 3.51 -34.22 9.90
N ILE A 585 3.43 -34.71 8.66
CA ILE A 585 4.54 -35.33 7.92
C ILE A 585 5.01 -34.33 6.84
N PRO A 586 6.18 -33.69 6.96
CA PRO A 586 6.77 -32.92 5.86
C PRO A 586 7.14 -33.83 4.68
N LYS A 587 6.64 -33.52 3.47
CA LYS A 587 7.09 -34.19 2.23
C LYS A 587 8.51 -33.74 1.89
N LYS A 588 9.35 -34.67 1.41
CA LYS A 588 10.76 -34.40 1.06
C LYS A 588 10.95 -34.23 -0.45
N HIS A 589 10.73 -33.03 -0.97
CA HIS A 589 11.26 -32.65 -2.28
C HIS A 589 12.74 -32.25 -2.17
N PHE A 590 13.63 -33.23 -2.18
CA PHE A 590 15.02 -33.04 -2.56
C PHE A 590 15.19 -33.53 -3.99
N GLU A 591 15.42 -32.64 -4.96
CA GLU A 591 15.95 -33.04 -6.27
C GLU A 591 17.44 -33.40 -6.13
N PRO A 592 17.87 -34.65 -6.35
CA PRO A 592 19.25 -34.92 -6.68
C PRO A 592 19.46 -34.49 -8.14
N ARG A 593 19.78 -33.21 -8.38
CA ARG A 593 20.10 -32.71 -9.74
C ARG A 593 21.16 -33.62 -10.37
N HIS A 594 20.75 -34.38 -11.38
CA HIS A 594 21.61 -35.36 -12.03
C HIS A 594 22.83 -34.66 -12.66
N SER A 595 24.03 -35.10 -12.24
CA SER A 595 25.29 -34.52 -12.70
C SER A 595 25.58 -34.89 -14.16
N SER A 596 25.09 -34.08 -15.10
CA SER A 596 25.59 -34.07 -16.48
C SER A 596 26.97 -33.39 -16.53
N SER A 597 27.85 -33.88 -17.40
CA SER A 597 29.29 -33.64 -17.29
C SER A 597 29.79 -32.39 -18.02
N SER A 598 30.36 -31.44 -17.29
CA SER A 598 31.44 -30.58 -17.78
C SER A 598 32.35 -30.15 -16.61
N LEU A 599 33.64 -29.91 -16.87
CA LEU A 599 34.61 -29.58 -15.82
C LEU A 599 34.69 -28.07 -15.60
N ASN A 600 34.36 -27.60 -14.39
CA ASN A 600 34.80 -26.32 -13.83
C ASN A 600 34.82 -26.41 -12.30
N PRO A 601 35.98 -26.33 -11.61
CA PRO A 601 36.09 -26.65 -10.18
C PRO A 601 35.96 -25.41 -9.26
N VAL A 602 35.04 -24.48 -9.56
CA VAL A 602 34.84 -23.25 -8.75
C VAL A 602 33.34 -22.90 -8.63
N ASP A 603 32.52 -23.84 -8.14
CA ASP A 603 31.15 -23.54 -7.68
C ASP A 603 30.64 -24.60 -6.69
N ASN A 604 31.10 -24.50 -5.43
CA ASN A 604 30.52 -25.26 -4.32
C ASN A 604 29.23 -24.57 -3.85
N ILE A 605 28.14 -24.79 -4.59
CA ILE A 605 26.79 -24.42 -4.15
C ILE A 605 26.53 -25.09 -2.79
N HIS A 606 26.20 -24.30 -1.77
CA HIS A 606 25.87 -24.82 -0.45
C HIS A 606 24.54 -25.58 -0.49
N THR A 607 24.60 -26.90 -0.65
CA THR A 607 23.51 -27.78 -0.20
C THR A 607 23.20 -27.44 1.25
N ALA A 608 21.92 -27.25 1.58
CA ALA A 608 21.52 -27.00 2.97
C ALA A 608 21.96 -28.18 3.85
N VAL A 609 22.98 -27.96 4.68
CA VAL A 609 23.54 -29.00 5.54
C VAL A 609 22.49 -29.33 6.60
N LEU A 610 21.85 -30.49 6.43
CA LEU A 610 20.93 -31.06 7.42
C LEU A 610 21.58 -31.02 8.81
N PRO A 611 20.89 -30.52 9.85
CA PRO A 611 21.48 -30.46 11.18
C PRO A 611 21.90 -31.85 11.63
N VAL A 612 23.11 -31.94 12.21
CA VAL A 612 23.77 -33.20 12.55
C VAL A 612 22.86 -34.06 13.42
N GLY A 613 22.41 -35.19 12.87
CA GLY A 613 21.43 -36.08 13.49
C GLY A 613 20.22 -36.40 12.59
N VAL A 614 19.88 -35.54 11.62
CA VAL A 614 18.81 -35.81 10.64
C VAL A 614 19.33 -36.75 9.54
N GLY A 615 19.43 -38.03 9.86
CA GLY A 615 19.73 -39.10 8.90
C GLY A 615 18.60 -39.33 7.89
N MET A 616 18.76 -40.35 7.02
CA MET A 616 17.82 -40.67 5.93
C MET A 616 16.43 -41.20 6.37
N GLY A 617 16.05 -41.05 7.64
CA GLY A 617 14.73 -41.45 8.15
C GLY A 617 13.59 -40.53 7.69
N ILE A 618 12.36 -41.04 7.75
CA ILE A 618 11.15 -40.21 7.57
C ILE A 618 10.96 -39.43 8.86
N THR A 619 10.78 -38.11 8.76
CA THR A 619 10.65 -37.21 9.92
C THR A 619 9.21 -36.74 10.02
N PHE A 620 8.68 -36.63 11.23
CA PHE A 620 7.34 -36.08 11.48
C PHE A 620 7.29 -35.29 12.80
N VAL A 621 6.38 -34.32 12.83
CA VAL A 621 6.18 -33.41 13.97
C VAL A 621 4.87 -33.78 14.66
N ILE A 622 4.87 -33.83 15.98
CA ILE A 622 3.67 -34.08 16.80
C ILE A 622 3.47 -32.99 17.84
N GLY A 623 2.21 -32.65 18.10
CA GLY A 623 1.78 -31.92 19.29
C GLY A 623 1.10 -32.88 20.27
N THR A 624 1.23 -32.66 21.58
CA THR A 624 0.60 -33.53 22.60
C THR A 624 -0.33 -32.76 23.54
N HIS A 625 -1.26 -33.48 24.17
CA HIS A 625 -2.19 -32.94 25.17
C HIS A 625 -1.49 -32.47 26.47
N ARG A 626 -0.27 -32.94 26.75
CA ARG A 626 0.67 -32.21 27.61
C ARG A 626 1.33 -31.14 26.72
N PRO A 627 1.25 -29.84 27.03
CA PRO A 627 1.60 -28.78 26.07
C PRO A 627 3.09 -28.82 25.69
N SER A 628 3.38 -29.51 24.58
CA SER A 628 4.70 -29.73 24.00
C SER A 628 4.59 -30.03 22.50
N VAL A 629 5.68 -29.80 21.79
CA VAL A 629 5.90 -30.19 20.39
C VAL A 629 7.13 -31.09 20.34
N GLU A 630 7.04 -32.22 19.68
CA GLU A 630 8.13 -33.19 19.57
C GLU A 630 8.39 -33.54 18.10
N ILE A 631 9.66 -33.65 17.72
CA ILE A 631 10.08 -34.06 16.37
C ILE A 631 10.63 -35.46 16.45
N LEU A 632 10.05 -36.35 15.65
CA LEU A 632 10.33 -37.77 15.61
C LEU A 632 10.95 -38.16 14.27
N SER A 633 11.86 -39.12 14.27
CA SER A 633 12.43 -39.73 13.07
C SER A 633 12.22 -41.23 13.10
N PHE A 634 11.57 -41.76 12.06
CA PHE A 634 11.43 -43.18 11.82
C PHE A 634 12.55 -43.66 10.89
N THR A 635 13.34 -44.61 11.39
CA THR A 635 14.43 -45.28 10.66
C THR A 635 14.22 -46.79 10.68
N PRO A 636 14.95 -47.59 9.88
CA PRO A 636 14.93 -49.05 10.01
C PRO A 636 15.41 -49.59 11.37
N GLN A 637 16.00 -48.74 12.21
CA GLN A 637 16.38 -49.04 13.60
C GLN A 637 15.26 -48.72 14.61
N GLY A 638 14.14 -48.17 14.14
CA GLY A 638 12.98 -47.78 14.93
C GLY A 638 12.73 -46.26 14.97
N LEU A 639 11.74 -45.89 15.77
CA LEU A 639 11.34 -44.50 16.07
C LEU A 639 12.27 -43.86 17.13
N ARG A 640 12.89 -42.73 16.79
CA ARG A 640 13.73 -41.92 17.70
C ARG A 640 13.16 -40.50 17.83
N VAL A 641 13.18 -39.96 19.05
CA VAL A 641 12.94 -38.51 19.29
C VAL A 641 14.20 -37.74 18.91
N LEU A 642 14.08 -36.74 18.03
CA LEU A 642 15.18 -35.85 17.67
C LEU A 642 15.20 -34.59 18.53
N ALA A 643 14.05 -33.96 18.72
CA ALA A 643 13.93 -32.69 19.42
C ALA A 643 12.59 -32.54 20.16
N THR A 644 12.58 -31.75 21.23
CA THR A 644 11.42 -31.51 22.10
C THR A 644 11.34 -30.04 22.53
N GLY A 645 10.18 -29.41 22.38
CA GLY A 645 9.89 -28.07 22.89
C GLY A 645 8.71 -28.10 23.85
N THR A 646 8.89 -27.64 25.09
CA THR A 646 7.82 -27.51 26.07
C THR A 646 7.15 -26.16 25.97
N ILE A 647 5.81 -26.13 25.93
CA ILE A 647 5.01 -24.90 25.88
C ILE A 647 4.61 -24.53 27.31
N SER A 648 5.29 -23.54 27.89
CA SER A 648 4.99 -22.97 29.21
C SER A 648 4.74 -21.47 29.10
N LEU A 649 3.47 -21.10 28.85
CA LEU A 649 3.03 -19.71 28.77
C LEU A 649 2.53 -19.23 30.14
N ALA A 650 3.37 -18.46 30.83
CA ALA A 650 2.97 -17.72 32.02
C ALA A 650 2.38 -16.36 31.61
N SER A 651 1.29 -15.94 32.26
CA SER A 651 0.85 -14.55 32.21
C SER A 651 1.69 -13.68 33.15
N ALA A 652 1.60 -12.35 33.03
CA ALA A 652 2.23 -11.40 33.94
C ALA A 652 1.74 -11.50 35.42
N MET A 653 0.69 -12.29 35.67
CA MET A 653 0.05 -12.53 36.98
C MET A 653 0.33 -13.95 37.53
N GLU A 654 1.42 -14.59 37.10
CA GLU A 654 1.85 -15.98 37.44
C GLU A 654 0.82 -17.10 37.18
N THR A 655 -0.38 -16.76 36.72
CA THR A 655 -1.43 -17.72 36.36
C THR A 655 -1.15 -18.32 34.99
N ALA A 656 -1.17 -19.66 34.92
CA ALA A 656 -0.94 -20.41 33.70
C ALA A 656 -2.07 -20.15 32.69
N VAL A 657 -1.70 -19.80 31.45
CA VAL A 657 -2.68 -19.53 30.40
C VAL A 657 -3.41 -20.83 30.04
N SER A 658 -4.74 -20.82 30.11
CA SER A 658 -5.55 -21.99 29.72
C SER A 658 -5.55 -22.19 28.21
N GLY A 659 -5.69 -23.45 27.77
CA GLY A 659 -5.86 -23.79 26.35
C GLY A 659 -4.57 -23.84 25.51
N CYS A 660 -3.37 -23.86 26.12
CA CYS A 660 -2.08 -23.94 25.42
C CYS A 660 -1.76 -25.29 24.72
N ILE A 661 -2.77 -26.06 24.32
CA ILE A 661 -2.60 -27.32 23.59
C ILE A 661 -2.42 -27.00 22.09
N PRO A 662 -1.42 -27.58 21.39
CA PRO A 662 -1.29 -27.46 19.94
C PRO A 662 -2.52 -27.99 19.20
N GLN A 663 -3.06 -27.20 18.27
CA GLN A 663 -4.08 -27.60 17.30
C GLN A 663 -3.44 -28.05 15.97
N ASP A 664 -2.33 -27.44 15.58
CA ASP A 664 -1.54 -27.83 14.40
C ASP A 664 -0.04 -27.55 14.64
N VAL A 665 0.84 -28.30 13.97
CA VAL A 665 2.30 -28.19 14.05
C VAL A 665 2.93 -28.40 12.67
N ARG A 666 3.80 -27.48 12.24
CA ARG A 666 4.49 -27.56 10.95
C ARG A 666 5.99 -27.30 11.11
N LEU A 667 6.80 -28.02 10.33
CA LEU A 667 8.23 -27.74 10.13
C LEU A 667 8.35 -26.83 8.91
N VAL A 668 9.09 -25.72 9.04
CA VAL A 668 9.27 -24.71 8.00
C VAL A 668 10.76 -24.39 7.85
N LEU A 669 11.21 -24.14 6.64
CA LEU A 669 12.55 -23.66 6.32
C LEU A 669 12.45 -22.22 5.81
N VAL A 670 13.36 -21.34 6.25
CA VAL A 670 13.40 -19.92 5.84
C VAL A 670 14.86 -19.50 5.63
N ASP A 671 15.60 -19.27 6.72
CA ASP A 671 17.06 -19.17 6.75
C ASP A 671 17.71 -20.33 7.53
N GLN A 672 16.88 -20.99 8.36
CA GLN A 672 17.10 -22.21 9.12
C GLN A 672 15.76 -22.89 9.40
N PHE A 673 15.77 -24.07 10.04
CA PHE A 673 14.55 -24.80 10.39
C PHE A 673 13.85 -24.18 11.60
N TYR A 674 12.56 -23.85 11.44
CA TYR A 674 11.66 -23.44 12.50
C TYR A 674 10.52 -24.43 12.67
N VAL A 675 10.01 -24.56 13.89
CA VAL A 675 8.76 -25.28 14.15
C VAL A 675 7.69 -24.27 14.51
N LEU A 676 6.62 -24.22 13.70
CA LEU A 676 5.43 -23.44 13.98
C LEU A 676 4.41 -24.32 14.70
N SER A 677 3.79 -23.78 15.75
CA SER A 677 2.70 -24.44 16.46
C SER A 677 1.54 -23.47 16.67
N GLY A 678 0.41 -23.78 16.05
CA GLY A 678 -0.86 -23.11 16.30
C GLY A 678 -1.53 -23.72 17.52
N LEU A 679 -2.03 -22.91 18.45
CA LEU A 679 -2.65 -23.36 19.71
C LEU A 679 -4.18 -23.21 19.67
N ARG A 680 -4.87 -24.01 20.50
CA ARG A 680 -6.34 -23.96 20.65
C ARG A 680 -6.89 -22.65 21.24
N ASN A 681 -6.04 -21.78 21.79
CA ASN A 681 -6.42 -20.49 22.38
C ASN A 681 -6.18 -19.27 21.46
N GLY A 682 -5.90 -19.49 20.18
CA GLY A 682 -5.66 -18.43 19.19
C GLY A 682 -4.23 -17.88 19.15
N MET A 683 -3.28 -18.53 19.83
CA MET A 683 -1.86 -18.18 19.78
C MET A 683 -1.08 -18.99 18.74
N LEU A 684 -0.04 -18.38 18.19
CA LEU A 684 0.99 -19.01 17.36
C LEU A 684 2.35 -18.91 18.05
N LEU A 685 3.09 -20.02 18.05
CA LEU A 685 4.44 -20.13 18.58
C LEU A 685 5.44 -20.42 17.46
N ARG A 686 6.63 -19.80 17.53
CA ARG A 686 7.78 -20.09 16.67
C ARG A 686 8.96 -20.59 17.51
N PHE A 687 9.32 -21.85 17.30
CA PHE A 687 10.50 -22.48 17.88
C PHE A 687 11.67 -22.49 16.89
N GLU A 688 12.88 -22.25 17.38
CA GLU A 688 14.14 -22.42 16.66
C GLU A 688 14.64 -23.86 16.77
N TRP A 689 15.22 -24.38 15.69
CA TRP A 689 16.14 -25.51 15.77
C TRP A 689 17.54 -24.99 16.15
N PRO A 690 18.13 -25.37 17.31
CA PRO A 690 19.42 -24.84 17.73
C PRO A 690 20.55 -25.14 16.74
N SER A 691 21.24 -24.09 16.28
CA SER A 691 22.42 -24.26 15.42
C SER A 691 23.61 -24.81 16.23
N ALA A 692 24.32 -25.79 15.67
CA ALA A 692 25.36 -26.58 16.37
C ALA A 692 26.67 -25.83 16.67
N VAL A 693 26.66 -24.50 16.65
CA VAL A 693 27.84 -23.63 16.85
C VAL A 693 28.01 -23.21 18.32
N ALA A 694 26.97 -23.36 19.15
CA ALA A 694 26.94 -22.84 20.53
C ALA A 694 27.71 -23.69 21.58
N THR A 695 28.19 -24.90 21.23
CA THR A 695 28.68 -25.90 22.22
C THR A 695 30.12 -26.38 21.97
N SER A 696 30.99 -25.54 21.40
CA SER A 696 32.41 -25.85 21.16
C SER A 696 33.40 -24.78 21.65
N SER A 697 33.08 -24.06 22.72
CA SER A 697 33.94 -23.06 23.38
C SER A 697 34.30 -23.44 24.84
N SER A 698 34.73 -24.69 25.06
CA SER A 698 35.35 -25.12 26.32
C SER A 698 36.60 -25.97 26.07
N GLU A 699 37.71 -25.58 26.69
CA GLU A 699 38.97 -26.34 26.85
C GLU A 699 39.63 -26.97 25.60
N CYS A 700 40.54 -26.22 24.95
CA CYS A 700 41.93 -26.66 24.78
C CYS A 700 42.87 -25.51 24.36
N CYS A 701 43.69 -25.00 25.28
CA CYS A 701 44.84 -24.14 24.99
C CYS A 701 45.97 -24.43 26.00
N SER A 702 47.10 -24.96 25.53
CA SER A 702 48.20 -25.40 26.40
C SER A 702 49.58 -24.98 25.88
N SER A 703 50.06 -23.80 26.29
CA SER A 703 51.48 -23.40 26.17
C SER A 703 51.86 -22.19 27.06
N THR A 704 52.21 -22.51 28.31
CA THR A 704 53.32 -21.90 29.09
C THR A 704 53.76 -20.44 28.83
N SER A 705 53.47 -19.53 29.76
CA SER A 705 54.43 -18.52 30.28
C SER A 705 53.93 -17.93 31.64
N PRO A 706 54.79 -17.35 32.50
CA PRO A 706 54.46 -17.12 33.92
C PRO A 706 54.05 -15.68 34.31
N LEU A 707 53.24 -15.63 35.38
CA LEU A 707 53.09 -14.63 36.48
C LEU A 707 54.03 -13.39 36.50
N PRO A 708 53.53 -12.19 36.93
CA PRO A 708 53.17 -12.01 38.36
C PRO A 708 51.98 -11.09 38.76
N GLU A 709 51.38 -11.46 39.91
CA GLU A 709 50.92 -10.64 41.06
C GLU A 709 49.81 -9.55 41.00
N ASN A 710 48.76 -9.81 41.82
CA ASN A 710 47.97 -8.89 42.69
C ASN A 710 47.03 -7.84 42.01
N VAL A 711 45.85 -7.42 42.55
CA VAL A 711 45.28 -7.40 43.92
C VAL A 711 43.74 -7.69 43.95
N ASP A 712 43.30 -8.50 44.92
CA ASP A 712 41.98 -8.67 45.61
C ASP A 712 40.56 -8.64 44.96
N ARG A 713 39.59 -9.17 45.75
CA ARG A 713 38.17 -9.43 45.42
C ARG A 713 37.20 -8.77 46.43
N VAL A 714 36.03 -8.33 45.97
CA VAL A 714 34.76 -8.25 46.74
C VAL A 714 33.61 -8.54 45.74
N LEU A 715 32.74 -9.56 45.76
CA LEU A 715 32.22 -10.55 46.74
C LEU A 715 30.92 -10.13 47.47
N LEU A 716 29.76 -10.51 46.93
CA LEU A 716 28.52 -11.04 47.59
C LEU A 716 27.41 -11.20 46.51
N ASN A 717 26.64 -12.29 46.26
CA ASN A 717 26.37 -13.62 46.85
C ASN A 717 24.98 -13.78 47.55
N THR A 718 23.98 -14.38 46.87
CA THR A 718 22.82 -15.17 47.41
C THR A 718 21.89 -15.64 46.27
N LYS A 719 21.17 -16.77 46.32
CA LYS A 719 21.34 -18.05 47.05
C LYS A 719 20.39 -19.12 46.44
N THR A 720 20.75 -20.39 46.46
CA THR A 720 19.89 -21.53 46.04
C THR A 720 19.23 -22.25 47.22
N ALA A 721 18.22 -23.09 46.94
CA ALA A 721 17.65 -24.07 47.87
C ALA A 721 17.32 -25.40 47.14
N ASN A 722 17.65 -26.53 47.77
CA ASN A 722 17.42 -27.90 47.28
C ASN A 722 16.59 -28.71 48.31
N LEU A 723 15.88 -29.75 47.89
CA LEU A 723 15.48 -30.93 48.70
C LEU A 723 14.84 -32.05 47.84
N PHE A 724 14.79 -33.31 48.31
CA PHE A 724 15.82 -34.33 48.02
C PHE A 724 15.24 -35.79 48.07
N GLY A 725 15.84 -36.74 47.34
CA GLY A 725 15.69 -38.21 47.48
C GLY A 725 14.46 -38.87 46.82
N SER A 726 14.37 -40.20 46.59
CA SER A 726 15.30 -41.35 46.68
C SER A 726 14.59 -42.63 46.14
N GLU A 727 15.19 -43.75 45.67
CA GLU A 727 16.56 -44.11 45.23
C GLU A 727 16.57 -45.48 44.46
N ILE A 728 17.63 -45.73 43.67
CA ILE A 728 18.28 -47.03 43.28
C ILE A 728 17.41 -48.24 42.81
N CYS A 729 17.61 -48.64 41.54
CA CYS A 729 18.16 -49.97 41.19
C CYS A 729 18.74 -49.97 39.76
N ALA A 730 19.74 -50.80 39.45
CA ALA A 730 20.61 -50.60 38.27
C ALA A 730 20.86 -51.85 37.39
N VAL A 731 20.97 -51.63 36.08
CA VAL A 731 21.66 -52.50 35.11
C VAL A 731 22.40 -51.62 34.12
N ASN A 732 23.72 -51.81 33.97
CA ASN A 732 24.53 -51.11 32.97
C ASN A 732 24.81 -52.02 31.76
N VAL A 733 24.37 -51.60 30.56
CA VAL A 733 25.01 -51.95 29.28
C VAL A 733 25.11 -50.65 28.48
N SER A 734 26.20 -50.48 27.73
CA SER A 734 26.61 -49.19 27.15
C SER A 734 26.21 -49.06 25.68
N GLU A 735 25.23 -48.21 25.38
CA GLU A 735 25.13 -47.50 24.10
C GLU A 735 25.02 -45.99 24.37
N LYS A 736 25.25 -45.15 23.34
CA LYS A 736 25.15 -43.69 23.48
C LYS A 736 23.69 -43.24 23.36
N ASP A 737 23.05 -42.99 24.50
CA ASP A 737 21.80 -42.21 24.54
C ASP A 737 22.09 -40.74 24.17
N ASP A 738 21.99 -40.42 22.89
CA ASP A 738 21.85 -39.03 22.42
C ASP A 738 20.53 -38.46 22.96
N LEU A 739 20.61 -37.64 24.01
CA LEU A 739 19.47 -36.89 24.54
C LEU A 739 18.82 -36.01 23.44
N PRO A 740 17.48 -35.88 23.41
CA PRO A 740 16.79 -35.07 22.40
C PRO A 740 17.14 -33.58 22.56
N ILE A 741 17.21 -32.88 21.43
CA ILE A 741 17.55 -31.46 21.38
C ILE A 741 16.38 -30.63 21.91
N ASN A 742 16.61 -29.76 22.89
CA ASN A 742 15.56 -28.85 23.36
C ASN A 742 15.38 -27.69 22.37
N LEU A 743 14.15 -27.52 21.87
CA LEU A 743 13.78 -26.43 20.97
C LEU A 743 13.60 -25.12 21.73
N GLN A 744 14.15 -24.01 21.23
CA GLN A 744 14.04 -22.70 21.87
C GLN A 744 12.83 -21.93 21.33
N LEU A 745 11.94 -21.48 22.19
CA LEU A 745 10.83 -20.59 21.82
C LEU A 745 11.37 -19.17 21.58
N ILE A 746 11.31 -18.68 20.33
CA ILE A 746 11.78 -17.33 19.97
C ILE A 746 10.66 -16.30 20.07
N ALA A 747 9.47 -16.67 19.60
CA ALA A 747 8.37 -15.72 19.43
C ALA A 747 7.01 -16.35 19.72
N THR A 748 6.18 -15.54 20.37
CA THR A 748 4.79 -15.82 20.71
C THR A 748 3.94 -14.71 20.13
N ARG A 749 2.90 -15.03 19.35
CA ARG A 749 1.93 -14.04 18.84
C ARG A 749 0.51 -14.55 19.07
N ARG A 750 -0.45 -13.63 19.19
CA ARG A 750 -1.86 -13.96 19.09
C ARG A 750 -2.36 -13.63 17.68
N ILE A 751 -3.17 -14.52 17.12
CA ILE A 751 -3.74 -14.41 15.76
C ILE A 751 -5.26 -14.26 15.82
N GLY A 752 -5.88 -14.81 16.88
CA GLY A 752 -7.31 -14.68 17.16
C GLY A 752 -7.69 -15.21 18.54
N ILE A 753 -8.95 -15.63 18.70
CA ILE A 753 -9.47 -16.32 19.87
C ILE A 753 -9.84 -17.78 19.58
N THR A 754 -10.14 -18.15 18.33
CA THR A 754 -10.38 -19.54 17.88
C THR A 754 -9.06 -20.31 17.64
N PRO A 755 -9.08 -21.66 17.65
CA PRO A 755 -7.89 -22.49 17.39
C PRO A 755 -7.16 -22.14 16.09
N VAL A 756 -5.82 -22.11 16.13
CA VAL A 756 -5.00 -21.80 14.95
C VAL A 756 -4.65 -23.08 14.17
N PHE A 757 -5.08 -23.17 12.91
CA PHE A 757 -4.68 -24.20 11.94
C PHE A 757 -3.60 -23.67 11.00
N LEU A 758 -2.72 -24.54 10.47
CA LEU A 758 -1.59 -24.16 9.61
C LEU A 758 -1.66 -24.87 8.26
N VAL A 759 -2.15 -24.15 7.25
CA VAL A 759 -2.38 -24.64 5.89
C VAL A 759 -1.22 -24.18 4.97
N PRO A 760 -0.24 -25.03 4.63
CA PRO A 760 0.78 -24.67 3.65
C PRO A 760 0.18 -24.56 2.25
N LEU A 761 0.68 -23.62 1.44
CA LEU A 761 0.19 -23.41 0.07
C LEU A 761 0.80 -24.39 -0.96
N SER A 762 1.91 -25.03 -0.62
CA SER A 762 2.52 -26.11 -1.39
C SER A 762 3.22 -27.10 -0.46
N ASP A 763 3.62 -28.26 -0.98
CA ASP A 763 4.30 -29.32 -0.22
C ASP A 763 5.79 -29.06 0.10
N SER A 764 6.34 -27.89 -0.26
CA SER A 764 7.74 -27.55 0.05
C SER A 764 7.90 -27.03 1.47
N LEU A 765 9.12 -27.17 2.03
CA LEU A 765 9.43 -26.67 3.37
C LEU A 765 9.58 -25.15 3.43
N ASP A 766 9.90 -24.52 2.30
CA ASP A 766 10.00 -23.07 2.11
C ASP A 766 8.65 -22.43 1.69
N ALA A 767 7.54 -23.18 1.77
CA ALA A 767 6.22 -22.72 1.36
C ALA A 767 5.66 -21.64 2.30
N ASP A 768 4.95 -20.67 1.71
CA ASP A 768 4.10 -19.76 2.47
C ASP A 768 2.90 -20.53 3.07
N ILE A 769 2.46 -20.11 4.27
CA ILE A 769 1.47 -20.82 5.09
C ILE A 769 0.33 -19.88 5.44
N ILE A 770 -0.92 -20.31 5.29
CA ILE A 770 -2.07 -19.62 5.87
C ILE A 770 -2.26 -20.13 7.31
N ALA A 771 -2.11 -19.24 8.28
CA ALA A 771 -2.60 -19.45 9.63
C ALA A 771 -4.08 -19.07 9.67
N LEU A 772 -4.95 -20.05 9.89
CA LEU A 772 -6.39 -19.85 9.97
C LEU A 772 -6.86 -19.84 11.43
N SER A 773 -7.60 -18.81 11.80
CA SER A 773 -8.26 -18.59 13.09
C SER A 773 -9.51 -17.74 12.81
N ASP A 774 -9.82 -16.72 13.60
CA ASP A 774 -10.97 -15.81 13.37
C ASP A 774 -10.89 -15.11 11.99
N ARG A 775 -9.68 -14.99 11.46
CA ARG A 775 -9.36 -14.52 10.11
C ARG A 775 -8.24 -15.37 9.51
N PRO A 776 -8.16 -15.52 8.18
CA PRO A 776 -6.98 -16.05 7.51
C PRO A 776 -5.82 -15.03 7.51
N TRP A 777 -4.62 -15.48 7.87
CA TRP A 777 -3.38 -14.71 7.82
C TRP A 777 -2.34 -15.44 6.98
N LEU A 778 -1.73 -14.76 6.01
CA LEU A 778 -0.58 -15.28 5.29
C LEU A 778 0.69 -15.08 6.14
N LEU A 779 1.39 -16.18 6.40
CA LEU A 779 2.76 -16.24 6.89
C LEU A 779 3.64 -16.49 5.68
N HIS A 780 4.40 -15.48 5.29
CA HIS A 780 5.31 -15.58 4.16
C HIS A 780 6.74 -15.26 4.56
N THR A 781 7.71 -15.74 3.78
CA THR A 781 9.12 -15.40 4.01
C THR A 781 9.41 -13.98 3.54
N ALA A 782 10.12 -13.19 4.36
CA ALA A 782 10.57 -11.85 4.01
C ALA A 782 11.89 -11.51 4.71
N ARG A 783 12.94 -11.27 3.91
CA ARG A 783 14.24 -10.74 4.36
C ARG A 783 14.81 -11.50 5.57
N HIS A 784 14.86 -12.83 5.46
CA HIS A 784 15.28 -13.77 6.51
C HIS A 784 14.43 -13.78 7.80
N SER A 785 13.16 -13.39 7.71
CA SER A 785 12.18 -13.51 8.80
C SER A 785 10.81 -13.97 8.27
N LEU A 786 9.91 -14.37 9.18
CA LEU A 786 8.51 -14.63 8.86
C LEU A 786 7.72 -13.33 9.04
N SER A 787 7.11 -12.82 7.96
CA SER A 787 6.15 -11.74 8.02
C SER A 787 4.72 -12.28 8.05
N TYR A 788 3.86 -11.52 8.74
CA TYR A 788 2.47 -11.84 8.98
C TYR A 788 1.61 -10.77 8.33
N THR A 789 0.73 -11.16 7.43
CA THR A 789 -0.18 -10.25 6.71
C THR A 789 -1.59 -10.82 6.74
N SER A 790 -2.56 -10.03 7.19
CA SER A 790 -3.99 -10.37 7.10
C SER A 790 -4.38 -10.62 5.64
N ILE A 791 -5.24 -11.61 5.39
CA ILE A 791 -5.92 -11.76 4.10
C ILE A 791 -7.29 -11.08 4.23
N SER A 792 -7.63 -10.21 3.28
CA SER A 792 -8.86 -9.41 3.25
C SER A 792 -10.07 -10.23 2.80
N PHE A 793 -10.40 -11.25 3.59
CA PHE A 793 -11.51 -12.18 3.36
C PHE A 793 -12.39 -12.32 4.62
N GLN A 794 -13.59 -12.88 4.45
CA GLN A 794 -14.53 -13.13 5.55
C GLN A 794 -14.09 -14.34 6.42
N PRO A 795 -14.50 -14.42 7.70
CA PRO A 795 -14.11 -15.51 8.60
C PRO A 795 -14.41 -16.90 8.03
N SER A 796 -13.38 -17.70 7.78
CA SER A 796 -13.48 -19.02 7.17
C SER A 796 -13.21 -20.16 8.17
N THR A 797 -13.98 -21.24 8.04
CA THR A 797 -13.87 -22.41 8.92
C THR A 797 -12.71 -23.32 8.52
N HIS A 798 -12.47 -23.43 7.22
CA HIS A 798 -11.43 -24.25 6.60
C HIS A 798 -10.83 -23.52 5.40
N ALA A 799 -9.57 -23.83 5.10
CA ALA A 799 -8.83 -23.34 3.94
C ALA A 799 -8.03 -24.50 3.31
N THR A 800 -7.87 -24.54 1.99
CA THR A 800 -7.11 -25.61 1.30
C THR A 800 -6.55 -25.10 -0.03
N PRO A 801 -5.28 -25.35 -0.38
CA PRO A 801 -4.73 -24.97 -1.68
C PRO A 801 -5.30 -25.84 -2.81
N VAL A 802 -5.67 -25.20 -3.92
CA VAL A 802 -6.23 -25.82 -5.13
C VAL A 802 -5.40 -25.37 -6.33
N CYS A 803 -4.53 -26.26 -6.82
CA CYS A 803 -3.79 -26.03 -8.06
C CYS A 803 -4.52 -26.70 -9.22
N SER A 804 -5.03 -25.93 -10.19
CA SER A 804 -5.55 -26.43 -11.46
C SER A 804 -4.89 -25.71 -12.64
N ALA A 805 -5.05 -26.25 -13.86
CA ALA A 805 -4.56 -25.59 -15.08
C ALA A 805 -5.26 -24.25 -15.37
N GLU A 806 -6.40 -23.99 -14.73
CA GLU A 806 -7.20 -22.76 -14.84
C GLU A 806 -6.89 -21.77 -13.72
N CYS A 807 -6.49 -22.27 -12.53
CA CYS A 807 -6.08 -21.47 -11.37
C CYS A 807 -4.86 -22.12 -10.67
N PRO A 808 -3.62 -21.78 -11.07
CA PRO A 808 -2.42 -22.45 -10.56
C PRO A 808 -2.06 -22.05 -9.12
N LYS A 809 -2.68 -21.00 -8.56
CA LYS A 809 -2.53 -20.57 -7.16
C LYS A 809 -3.88 -20.40 -6.44
N GLY A 810 -4.88 -21.21 -6.83
CA GLY A 810 -6.18 -21.20 -6.19
C GLY A 810 -6.12 -21.59 -4.70
N ILE A 811 -6.96 -20.96 -3.90
CA ILE A 811 -7.23 -21.31 -2.50
C ILE A 811 -8.74 -21.48 -2.37
N LEU A 812 -9.16 -22.59 -1.79
CA LEU A 812 -10.54 -22.81 -1.39
C LEU A 812 -10.74 -22.36 0.05
N PHE A 813 -11.69 -21.49 0.30
CA PHE A 813 -12.20 -21.16 1.64
C PHE A 813 -13.62 -21.69 1.84
N VAL A 814 -13.91 -22.15 3.06
CA VAL A 814 -15.24 -22.60 3.47
C VAL A 814 -15.88 -21.55 4.40
N THR A 815 -16.91 -20.86 3.90
CA THR A 815 -17.59 -19.74 4.58
C THR A 815 -19.09 -19.79 4.32
N GLU A 816 -19.92 -19.48 5.33
CA GLU A 816 -21.39 -19.42 5.16
C GLU A 816 -22.01 -20.70 4.57
N ASN A 817 -21.48 -21.88 4.91
CA ASN A 817 -21.84 -23.18 4.29
C ASN A 817 -21.64 -23.22 2.75
N SER A 818 -20.79 -22.37 2.19
CA SER A 818 -20.46 -22.30 0.76
C SER A 818 -18.95 -22.41 0.53
N LEU A 819 -18.58 -22.93 -0.64
CA LEU A 819 -17.20 -23.00 -1.10
C LEU A 819 -16.88 -21.76 -1.93
N HIS A 820 -15.76 -21.11 -1.60
CA HIS A 820 -15.23 -19.98 -2.34
C HIS A 820 -13.84 -20.34 -2.88
N LEU A 821 -13.71 -20.42 -4.21
CA LEU A 821 -12.41 -20.52 -4.87
C LEU A 821 -11.90 -19.11 -5.14
N VAL A 822 -10.72 -18.78 -4.63
CA VAL A 822 -10.11 -17.45 -4.74
C VAL A 822 -8.64 -17.55 -5.14
N GLU A 823 -8.09 -16.49 -5.74
CA GLU A 823 -6.64 -16.34 -5.95
C GLU A 823 -6.14 -15.08 -5.23
N MET A 824 -4.92 -15.13 -4.66
CA MET A 824 -4.33 -13.98 -3.96
C MET A 824 -3.69 -13.00 -4.94
N VAL A 825 -4.06 -11.73 -4.89
CA VAL A 825 -3.42 -10.68 -5.70
C VAL A 825 -2.06 -10.35 -5.08
N HIS A 826 -0.97 -10.78 -5.72
CA HIS A 826 0.37 -10.63 -5.19
C HIS A 826 0.87 -9.18 -5.34
N GLY A 827 1.33 -8.57 -4.24
CA GLY A 827 2.08 -7.29 -4.26
C GLY A 827 1.57 -6.26 -3.26
N ASN A 828 0.25 -6.11 -3.12
CA ASN A 828 -0.34 -5.04 -2.33
C ASN A 828 -0.72 -5.49 -0.90
N ARG A 829 -0.18 -4.79 0.10
CA ARG A 829 -0.57 -4.93 1.52
C ARG A 829 -1.85 -4.16 1.88
N LEU A 830 -2.29 -3.28 0.99
CA LEU A 830 -3.53 -2.53 1.08
C LEU A 830 -4.44 -2.97 -0.06
N ASN A 831 -5.62 -3.48 0.26
CA ASN A 831 -6.67 -3.67 -0.72
C ASN A 831 -7.31 -2.29 -0.99
N VAL A 832 -7.36 -1.88 -2.25
CA VAL A 832 -7.92 -0.58 -2.69
C VAL A 832 -9.01 -0.86 -3.71
N GLN A 833 -10.25 -0.59 -3.35
CA GLN A 833 -11.40 -0.65 -4.26
C GLN A 833 -11.75 0.78 -4.70
N LYS A 834 -11.84 1.01 -6.03
CA LYS A 834 -12.11 2.33 -6.61
C LYS A 834 -13.55 2.42 -7.10
N PHE A 835 -14.25 3.48 -6.68
CA PHE A 835 -15.63 3.77 -7.08
C PHE A 835 -15.72 5.17 -7.68
N HIS A 836 -16.09 5.24 -8.95
CA HIS A 836 -16.21 6.50 -9.70
C HIS A 836 -17.52 7.20 -9.34
N LEU A 837 -17.44 8.30 -8.61
CA LEU A 837 -18.62 9.12 -8.27
C LEU A 837 -18.84 10.28 -9.23
N GLY A 838 -17.85 10.62 -10.06
CA GLY A 838 -17.89 11.78 -10.97
C GLY A 838 -17.66 13.11 -10.25
N GLY A 839 -16.99 14.06 -10.92
CA GLY A 839 -16.46 15.26 -10.27
C GLY A 839 -15.32 14.92 -9.28
N THR A 840 -14.88 15.90 -8.50
CA THR A 840 -13.84 15.72 -7.47
C THR A 840 -14.51 15.51 -6.10
N PRO A 841 -14.34 14.35 -5.42
CA PRO A 841 -14.81 14.20 -4.04
C PRO A 841 -13.90 14.98 -3.09
N ARG A 842 -14.47 15.86 -2.24
CA ARG A 842 -13.71 16.79 -1.38
C ARG A 842 -13.76 16.48 0.12
N LYS A 843 -14.88 15.94 0.61
CA LYS A 843 -15.09 15.55 2.01
C LYS A 843 -15.98 14.31 2.11
N VAL A 844 -15.69 13.43 3.07
CA VAL A 844 -16.46 12.20 3.34
C VAL A 844 -16.73 12.05 4.83
N LEU A 845 -18.01 11.86 5.18
CA LEU A 845 -18.47 11.56 6.54
C LEU A 845 -19.26 10.26 6.54
N TYR A 846 -19.34 9.59 7.69
CA TYR A 846 -20.19 8.42 7.90
C TYR A 846 -21.31 8.74 8.89
N HIS A 847 -22.56 8.54 8.46
CA HIS A 847 -23.73 8.77 9.28
C HIS A 847 -24.19 7.47 9.94
N SER A 848 -23.81 7.30 11.21
CA SER A 848 -23.99 6.05 11.96
C SER A 848 -25.45 5.59 12.11
N GLU A 849 -26.42 6.50 12.08
CA GLU A 849 -27.85 6.17 12.24
C GLU A 849 -28.48 5.59 10.98
N SER A 850 -28.06 6.05 9.79
CA SER A 850 -28.53 5.51 8.50
C SER A 850 -27.54 4.54 7.84
N LYS A 851 -26.34 4.37 8.42
CA LYS A 851 -25.21 3.62 7.86
C LYS A 851 -24.75 4.06 6.46
N LEU A 852 -25.07 5.29 6.06
CA LEU A 852 -24.67 5.84 4.76
C LEU A 852 -23.41 6.70 4.89
N LEU A 853 -22.60 6.72 3.84
CA LEU A 853 -21.58 7.73 3.63
C LEU A 853 -22.22 9.00 3.05
N ILE A 854 -21.71 10.15 3.44
CA ILE A 854 -22.08 11.45 2.88
C ILE A 854 -20.83 12.04 2.24
N VAL A 855 -20.88 12.25 0.93
CA VAL A 855 -19.74 12.73 0.13
C VAL A 855 -20.09 14.09 -0.48
N MET A 856 -19.20 15.06 -0.31
CA MET A 856 -19.26 16.33 -1.03
C MET A 856 -18.47 16.22 -2.34
N ARG A 857 -19.07 16.62 -3.46
CA ARG A 857 -18.44 16.63 -4.79
C ARG A 857 -18.39 18.06 -5.35
N THR A 858 -17.30 18.39 -5.99
CA THR A 858 -17.10 19.62 -6.78
C THR A 858 -16.79 19.26 -8.23
N ASP A 859 -16.61 20.26 -9.09
CA ASP A 859 -16.05 20.10 -10.44
C ASP A 859 -16.89 19.12 -11.31
N LEU A 860 -18.21 19.13 -11.08
CA LEU A 860 -19.19 18.32 -11.81
C LEU A 860 -19.40 18.87 -13.23
N SER A 861 -19.26 18.02 -14.25
CA SER A 861 -19.42 18.36 -15.67
C SER A 861 -20.89 18.51 -16.10
N ASN A 862 -21.71 19.20 -15.31
CA ASN A 862 -23.15 19.38 -15.53
C ASN A 862 -23.52 20.87 -15.56
N ASP A 863 -24.19 21.32 -16.62
CA ASP A 863 -24.65 22.70 -16.85
C ASP A 863 -25.61 23.28 -15.79
N THR A 864 -25.91 22.52 -14.73
CA THR A 864 -26.91 22.83 -13.71
C THR A 864 -26.34 23.03 -12.30
N CYS A 865 -25.14 22.55 -12.00
CA CYS A 865 -24.49 22.69 -10.69
C CYS A 865 -23.00 22.30 -10.77
N SER A 866 -22.10 23.14 -10.28
CA SER A 866 -20.67 22.80 -10.16
C SER A 866 -20.36 21.89 -8.97
N SER A 867 -21.22 21.87 -7.94
CA SER A 867 -21.03 21.08 -6.72
C SER A 867 -22.34 20.47 -6.22
N ASP A 868 -22.24 19.31 -5.56
CA ASP A 868 -23.35 18.67 -4.85
C ASP A 868 -22.91 17.86 -3.62
N ILE A 869 -23.89 17.39 -2.85
CA ILE A 869 -23.71 16.52 -1.69
C ILE A 869 -24.50 15.25 -1.97
N CYS A 870 -23.87 14.08 -1.92
CA CYS A 870 -24.54 12.81 -2.16
C CYS A 870 -24.46 11.85 -0.97
N CYS A 871 -25.53 11.11 -0.73
CA CYS A 871 -25.54 9.96 0.17
C CYS A 871 -25.20 8.72 -0.65
N VAL A 872 -24.21 7.96 -0.19
CA VAL A 872 -23.70 6.74 -0.84
C VAL A 872 -23.83 5.58 0.15
N ASP A 873 -24.42 4.47 -0.28
CA ASP A 873 -24.38 3.23 0.50
C ASP A 873 -22.99 2.58 0.37
N PRO A 874 -22.24 2.33 1.45
CA PRO A 874 -20.90 1.72 1.37
C PRO A 874 -20.89 0.27 0.84
N LEU A 875 -22.01 -0.45 0.81
CA LEU A 875 -22.06 -1.84 0.32
C LEU A 875 -22.26 -1.95 -1.20
N THR A 876 -23.27 -1.26 -1.76
CA THR A 876 -23.51 -1.21 -3.21
C THR A 876 -22.68 -0.14 -3.92
N VAL A 877 -22.17 0.84 -3.16
CA VAL A 877 -21.51 2.08 -3.60
C VAL A 877 -22.31 2.82 -4.68
N SER A 878 -23.64 2.76 -4.54
CA SER A 878 -24.59 3.52 -5.32
C SER A 878 -24.97 4.84 -4.63
N VAL A 879 -25.28 5.88 -5.41
CA VAL A 879 -25.77 7.15 -4.90
C VAL A 879 -27.27 7.02 -4.61
N VAL A 880 -27.63 6.99 -3.32
CA VAL A 880 -29.02 6.88 -2.83
C VAL A 880 -29.75 8.21 -2.97
N ALA A 881 -29.07 9.32 -2.67
CA ALA A 881 -29.64 10.67 -2.74
C ALA A 881 -28.59 11.71 -3.15
N SER A 882 -29.04 12.84 -3.71
CA SER A 882 -28.17 14.00 -3.98
C SER A 882 -28.89 15.32 -3.71
N PHE A 883 -28.16 16.29 -3.15
CA PHE A 883 -28.58 17.67 -2.97
C PHE A 883 -27.62 18.58 -3.74
N LYS A 884 -28.11 19.18 -4.83
CA LYS A 884 -27.34 20.08 -5.70
C LYS A 884 -27.21 21.48 -5.11
N LEU A 885 -26.02 22.06 -5.18
CA LEU A 885 -25.77 23.46 -4.81
C LEU A 885 -26.14 24.41 -5.96
N GLU A 886 -26.18 25.72 -5.68
CA GLU A 886 -26.55 26.73 -6.68
C GLU A 886 -25.45 26.92 -7.76
N LEU A 887 -25.81 27.45 -8.93
CA LEU A 887 -24.85 27.69 -10.01
C LEU A 887 -23.76 28.70 -9.57
N GLY A 888 -22.51 28.24 -9.55
CA GLY A 888 -21.36 29.02 -9.05
C GLY A 888 -21.15 28.93 -7.53
N GLU A 889 -21.95 28.16 -6.80
CA GLU A 889 -21.71 27.82 -5.40
C GLU A 889 -20.81 26.58 -5.29
N THR A 890 -19.67 26.70 -4.60
CA THR A 890 -18.79 25.53 -4.33
C THR A 890 -18.84 25.11 -2.88
N GLY A 891 -18.91 23.79 -2.66
CA GLY A 891 -18.82 23.21 -1.33
C GLY A 891 -17.39 23.30 -0.78
N LYS A 892 -17.24 23.69 0.48
CA LYS A 892 -15.92 23.87 1.12
C LYS A 892 -15.73 22.98 2.35
N CYS A 893 -16.72 22.95 3.24
CA CYS A 893 -16.67 22.10 4.45
C CYS A 893 -18.05 21.55 4.81
N MET A 894 -18.08 20.41 5.47
CA MET A 894 -19.28 19.67 5.84
C MET A 894 -18.99 18.87 7.10
N GLU A 895 -19.91 18.87 8.05
CA GLU A 895 -19.74 18.24 9.36
C GLU A 895 -21.10 17.78 9.93
N LEU A 896 -21.12 16.71 10.71
CA LEU A 896 -22.33 16.21 11.38
C LEU A 896 -22.46 16.86 12.77
N VAL A 897 -23.63 17.44 13.06
CA VAL A 897 -23.91 18.15 14.32
C VAL A 897 -25.24 17.69 14.89
N ARG A 898 -25.31 17.47 16.20
CA ARG A 898 -26.55 17.07 16.89
C ARG A 898 -27.48 18.27 17.11
N ALA A 899 -28.71 18.18 16.62
CA ALA A 899 -29.81 19.11 16.84
C ALA A 899 -30.83 18.49 17.81
N GLY A 900 -30.55 18.62 19.12
CA GLY A 900 -31.37 17.97 20.15
C GLY A 900 -31.17 16.45 20.16
N ASN A 901 -32.10 15.71 19.57
CA ASN A 901 -32.03 14.25 19.44
C ASN A 901 -31.64 13.77 18.04
N GLU A 902 -31.73 14.64 17.02
CA GLU A 902 -31.47 14.29 15.61
C GLU A 902 -30.02 14.66 15.24
N GLN A 903 -29.37 13.91 14.36
CA GLN A 903 -28.15 14.36 13.68
C GLN A 903 -28.52 15.11 12.41
N VAL A 904 -27.90 16.28 12.20
CA VAL A 904 -28.08 17.09 10.99
C VAL A 904 -26.74 17.48 10.37
N LEU A 905 -26.74 17.58 9.05
CA LEU A 905 -25.56 17.88 8.27
C LEU A 905 -25.43 19.40 8.12
N VAL A 906 -24.34 19.99 8.60
CA VAL A 906 -24.06 21.41 8.46
C VAL A 906 -22.98 21.60 7.40
N VAL A 907 -23.25 22.44 6.40
CA VAL A 907 -22.39 22.63 5.22
C VAL A 907 -22.05 24.11 5.05
N GLY A 908 -20.77 24.37 4.77
CA GLY A 908 -20.22 25.67 4.42
C GLY A 908 -19.83 25.72 2.94
N THR A 909 -20.24 26.80 2.26
CA THR A 909 -20.01 26.99 0.83
C THR A 909 -19.40 28.36 0.53
N SER A 910 -18.77 28.49 -0.64
CA SER A 910 -18.48 29.77 -1.31
C SER A 910 -19.56 30.08 -2.34
N LEU A 911 -19.95 31.35 -2.47
CA LEU A 911 -20.88 31.86 -3.49
C LEU A 911 -20.14 32.54 -4.66
N SER A 912 -18.83 32.32 -4.78
CA SER A 912 -17.99 32.92 -5.82
C SER A 912 -16.77 32.04 -6.13
N PRO A 913 -16.38 31.90 -7.42
CA PRO A 913 -15.21 31.11 -7.85
C PRO A 913 -13.87 31.87 -7.70
N GLY A 914 -13.86 33.07 -7.12
CA GLY A 914 -12.63 33.80 -6.81
C GLY A 914 -11.77 33.06 -5.77
N PRO A 915 -10.45 33.32 -5.72
CA PRO A 915 -9.56 32.65 -4.79
C PRO A 915 -9.96 32.94 -3.34
N ALA A 916 -9.64 32.01 -2.45
CA ALA A 916 -10.03 32.17 -1.05
C ALA A 916 -9.19 33.25 -0.32
N ILE A 917 -7.89 33.26 -0.61
CA ILE A 917 -6.86 33.96 0.15
C ILE A 917 -6.18 34.99 -0.76
N MET A 918 -6.12 36.25 -0.32
CA MET A 918 -5.28 37.27 -0.95
C MET A 918 -3.81 36.90 -0.77
N PRO A 919 -2.89 37.24 -1.70
CA PRO A 919 -1.44 36.98 -1.53
C PRO A 919 -0.78 37.60 -0.27
N SER A 920 -1.48 38.46 0.48
CA SER A 920 -1.07 38.94 1.81
C SER A 920 -1.28 37.93 2.95
N GLY A 921 -2.07 36.88 2.72
CA GLY A 921 -2.65 35.97 3.71
C GLY A 921 -4.04 36.42 4.22
N GLU A 922 -4.51 37.60 3.83
CA GLU A 922 -5.82 38.11 4.26
C GLU A 922 -6.97 37.46 3.48
N ALA A 923 -8.16 37.42 4.08
CA ALA A 923 -9.34 36.87 3.41
C ALA A 923 -9.86 37.83 2.32
N GLU A 924 -10.11 37.31 1.12
CA GLU A 924 -10.79 38.08 0.08
C GLU A 924 -12.27 38.35 0.47
N SER A 925 -12.87 39.42 -0.07
CA SER A 925 -14.25 39.83 0.19
C SER A 925 -15.31 38.97 -0.54
N THR A 926 -15.05 37.67 -0.67
CA THR A 926 -15.93 36.65 -1.23
C THR A 926 -17.07 36.32 -0.25
N LYS A 927 -18.26 35.94 -0.72
CA LYS A 927 -19.40 35.62 0.16
C LYS A 927 -19.55 34.12 0.36
N GLY A 928 -19.98 33.71 1.54
CA GLY A 928 -20.31 32.31 1.83
C GLY A 928 -21.79 32.08 2.11
N ARG A 929 -22.17 30.81 2.19
CA ARG A 929 -23.47 30.39 2.74
C ARG A 929 -23.26 29.26 3.75
N LEU A 930 -24.08 29.27 4.80
CA LEU A 930 -24.22 28.15 5.73
C LEU A 930 -25.56 27.47 5.44
N ILE A 931 -25.52 26.16 5.22
CA ILE A 931 -26.65 25.29 4.89
C ILE A 931 -26.78 24.24 6.00
N VAL A 932 -28.01 23.86 6.36
CA VAL A 932 -28.31 22.72 7.25
C VAL A 932 -29.28 21.80 6.53
N LEU A 933 -28.89 20.54 6.36
CA LEU A 933 -29.71 19.48 5.77
C LEU A 933 -30.10 18.46 6.86
N CYS A 934 -31.37 18.08 6.89
CA CYS A 934 -31.86 16.92 7.64
C CYS A 934 -31.74 15.67 6.75
N ILE A 935 -31.37 14.55 7.35
CA ILE A 935 -31.29 13.23 6.70
C ILE A 935 -32.55 12.47 7.12
N GLU A 936 -33.50 12.28 6.21
CA GLU A 936 -34.82 11.73 6.53
C GLU A 936 -35.08 10.43 5.76
N HIS A 937 -35.57 9.41 6.47
CA HIS A 937 -36.02 8.16 5.85
C HIS A 937 -37.46 8.34 5.35
N VAL A 938 -37.68 8.32 4.02
CA VAL A 938 -39.02 8.39 3.43
C VAL A 938 -39.73 7.05 3.59
N GLN A 939 -40.45 6.87 4.69
CA GLN A 939 -41.44 5.80 4.80
C GLN A 939 -42.64 6.15 3.90
N ASN A 940 -42.96 5.30 2.93
CA ASN A 940 -44.15 5.43 2.09
C ASN A 940 -45.43 5.13 2.90
N SER A 941 -45.83 6.07 3.75
CA SER A 941 -47.03 5.96 4.60
C SER A 941 -48.29 6.23 3.77
N ASP A 942 -48.76 5.21 3.07
CA ASP A 942 -49.94 5.25 2.22
C ASP A 942 -51.25 5.28 3.06
N SER A 943 -51.55 6.43 3.68
CA SER A 943 -52.82 6.75 4.35
C SER A 943 -52.93 8.24 4.68
N GLY A 944 -53.73 8.98 3.92
CA GLY A 944 -53.99 10.40 4.21
C GLY A 944 -54.97 10.60 5.37
N SER A 945 -54.64 11.50 6.31
CA SER A 945 -55.62 12.08 7.23
C SER A 945 -55.26 13.52 7.63
N MET A 946 -56.28 14.29 7.97
CA MET A 946 -56.20 15.70 8.33
C MET A 946 -55.74 15.89 9.78
N THR A 947 -55.02 16.99 10.02
CA THR A 947 -55.02 17.83 11.25
C THR A 947 -55.31 17.17 12.61
N PHE A 948 -54.43 17.38 13.60
CA PHE A 948 -54.81 18.12 14.83
C PHE A 948 -53.58 18.58 15.62
N SER A 949 -53.79 19.51 16.54
CA SER A 949 -52.78 20.05 17.47
C SER A 949 -53.13 19.69 18.92
N SER A 950 -52.12 19.64 19.81
CA SER A 950 -52.26 19.98 21.24
C SER A 950 -50.93 19.85 21.99
N MET A 951 -50.92 20.24 23.27
CA MET A 951 -49.75 20.34 24.15
C MET A 951 -49.55 19.08 25.03
N ALA A 952 -48.27 18.84 25.35
CA ALA A 952 -47.70 18.43 26.66
C ALA A 952 -48.50 17.58 27.68
N GLY A 953 -47.82 16.57 28.25
CA GLY A 953 -48.09 16.09 29.62
C GLY A 953 -47.46 14.73 29.98
N SER A 954 -46.82 14.66 31.17
CA SER A 954 -46.61 13.45 32.03
C SER A 954 -46.08 12.14 31.38
N SER A 955 -44.90 11.62 31.71
CA SER A 955 -44.56 10.87 32.96
C SER A 955 -45.43 9.59 33.17
N SER A 956 -44.93 8.42 33.59
CA SER A 956 -43.73 8.12 34.39
C SER A 956 -43.48 6.60 34.54
N GLN A 957 -42.22 6.17 34.77
CA GLN A 957 -41.81 4.87 35.40
C GLN A 957 -42.20 3.58 34.63
N ARG A 958 -41.57 2.39 34.79
CA ARG A 958 -40.57 1.91 35.77
C ARG A 958 -39.72 0.73 35.24
N ASN A 959 -38.46 0.71 35.64
CA ASN A 959 -37.41 -0.33 35.63
C ASN A 959 -37.73 -1.84 35.35
N SER A 960 -36.79 -2.48 34.62
CA SER A 960 -36.15 -3.80 34.90
C SER A 960 -36.82 -5.11 34.37
N PRO A 961 -36.14 -6.30 34.36
CA PRO A 961 -35.77 -6.93 33.08
C PRO A 961 -35.94 -8.49 33.01
N PHE A 962 -35.34 -9.11 31.96
CA PHE A 962 -35.00 -10.53 31.73
C PHE A 962 -36.00 -11.51 31.05
N CYS A 963 -35.40 -12.21 30.07
CA CYS A 963 -35.54 -13.63 29.65
C CYS A 963 -36.60 -14.16 28.65
N GLU A 964 -36.05 -15.02 27.77
CA GLU A 964 -36.54 -16.31 27.24
C GLU A 964 -37.58 -16.41 26.11
N ILE A 965 -37.05 -16.66 24.90
CA ILE A 965 -37.25 -17.88 24.09
C ILE A 965 -38.59 -18.63 24.24
N VAL A 966 -39.44 -18.54 23.21
CA VAL A 966 -40.17 -19.67 22.62
C VAL A 966 -40.26 -19.43 21.11
N GLY A 967 -40.00 -20.46 20.29
CA GLY A 967 -40.25 -20.43 18.85
C GLY A 967 -41.43 -21.34 18.47
N HIS A 968 -42.08 -21.05 17.34
CA HIS A 968 -43.04 -21.95 16.72
C HIS A 968 -42.90 -21.94 15.19
N ALA A 969 -42.56 -23.10 14.63
CA ALA A 969 -42.86 -23.40 13.23
C ALA A 969 -44.36 -23.70 13.08
N ASN A 970 -44.90 -23.51 11.88
CA ASN A 970 -46.12 -24.20 11.45
C ASN A 970 -46.10 -24.43 9.93
N GLU A 971 -46.90 -25.38 9.47
CA GLU A 971 -46.59 -26.15 8.25
C GLU A 971 -47.72 -26.12 7.20
N GLN A 972 -47.41 -26.63 6.00
CA GLN A 972 -48.32 -27.32 5.07
C GLN A 972 -49.31 -26.58 4.11
N LEU A 973 -49.12 -26.86 2.81
CA LEU A 973 -50.13 -27.20 1.76
C LEU A 973 -51.06 -26.09 1.20
N SER A 974 -51.51 -26.07 -0.06
CA SER A 974 -51.18 -26.86 -1.28
C SER A 974 -51.81 -26.31 -2.57
N SER A 975 -51.20 -26.58 -3.74
CA SER A 975 -51.78 -26.63 -5.12
C SER A 975 -52.45 -25.36 -5.70
N SER A 976 -52.41 -25.02 -7.01
CA SER A 976 -51.72 -25.48 -8.25
C SER A 976 -51.97 -24.40 -9.37
N SER A 977 -51.80 -24.51 -10.70
CA SER A 977 -51.59 -25.61 -11.68
C SER A 977 -51.22 -25.09 -13.09
N ILE A 978 -50.43 -25.89 -13.85
CA ILE A 978 -50.36 -25.97 -15.35
C ILE A 978 -49.63 -24.84 -16.15
N CYS A 979 -48.34 -25.12 -16.41
CA CYS A 979 -47.63 -25.17 -17.71
C CYS A 979 -47.76 -24.07 -18.80
N SER A 980 -46.63 -23.43 -19.09
CA SER A 980 -46.02 -23.39 -20.44
C SER A 980 -44.48 -23.24 -20.33
N SER A 981 -43.74 -23.57 -21.40
CA SER A 981 -42.26 -23.66 -21.44
C SER A 981 -41.74 -23.59 -22.89
N PRO A 982 -40.44 -23.36 -23.15
CA PRO A 982 -39.38 -22.73 -22.34
C PRO A 982 -38.80 -21.49 -23.07
N ASP A 983 -37.73 -20.89 -22.53
CA ASP A 983 -36.44 -20.61 -23.22
C ASP A 983 -35.56 -19.67 -22.35
N ASP A 984 -34.25 -19.62 -22.64
CA ASP A 984 -33.20 -19.18 -21.71
C ASP A 984 -33.20 -17.68 -21.31
N THR A 985 -33.12 -17.41 -20.00
CA THR A 985 -32.20 -16.42 -19.38
C THR A 985 -32.33 -16.43 -17.85
N SER A 986 -31.50 -17.21 -17.15
CA SER A 986 -31.48 -17.29 -15.69
C SER A 986 -30.71 -16.14 -15.04
N CYS A 987 -31.32 -14.95 -14.98
CA CYS A 987 -30.93 -13.95 -13.99
C CYS A 987 -31.58 -14.33 -12.66
N ASP A 988 -30.81 -14.93 -11.75
CA ASP A 988 -31.36 -15.42 -10.49
C ASP A 988 -31.82 -14.26 -9.60
N GLY A 989 -33.06 -14.35 -9.12
CA GLY A 989 -33.77 -13.25 -8.50
C GLY A 989 -33.29 -13.00 -7.07
N ILE A 990 -32.21 -12.24 -6.91
CA ILE A 990 -31.94 -11.54 -5.64
C ILE A 990 -33.23 -10.78 -5.29
N LYS A 991 -33.81 -11.08 -4.13
CA LYS A 991 -34.92 -10.28 -3.62
C LYS A 991 -34.39 -8.86 -3.46
N LEU A 992 -34.96 -7.90 -4.22
CA LEU A 992 -34.81 -6.51 -3.83
C LEU A 992 -35.50 -6.36 -2.48
N GLU A 993 -34.69 -6.24 -1.43
CA GLU A 993 -35.11 -5.47 -0.27
C GLU A 993 -35.40 -4.05 -0.78
N GLU A 994 -36.57 -3.52 -0.42
CA GLU A 994 -37.05 -2.24 -0.94
C GLU A 994 -36.06 -1.15 -0.52
N THR A 995 -35.31 -0.60 -1.48
CA THR A 995 -34.20 0.33 -1.18
C THR A 995 -34.70 1.49 -0.34
N GLU A 996 -34.22 1.58 0.91
CA GLU A 996 -34.68 2.60 1.85
C GLU A 996 -34.47 3.99 1.25
N ALA A 997 -35.59 4.70 1.01
CA ALA A 997 -35.59 5.98 0.32
C ALA A 997 -35.15 7.11 1.26
N TRP A 998 -33.86 7.14 1.60
CA TRP A 998 -33.25 8.23 2.35
C TRP A 998 -33.18 9.51 1.51
N GLN A 999 -33.59 10.65 2.07
CA GLN A 999 -33.61 11.95 1.40
C GLN A 999 -32.90 13.03 2.22
N LEU A 1000 -32.18 13.92 1.53
CA LEU A 1000 -31.63 15.16 2.09
C LEU A 1000 -32.67 16.29 1.98
N ARG A 1001 -33.18 16.78 3.12
CA ARG A 1001 -34.13 17.89 3.18
C ARG A 1001 -33.47 19.17 3.69
N LEU A 1002 -33.58 20.26 2.93
CA LEU A 1002 -33.11 21.58 3.38
C LEU A 1002 -33.92 22.08 4.59
N ALA A 1003 -33.24 22.33 5.71
CA ALA A 1003 -33.84 22.81 6.95
C ALA A 1003 -33.55 24.30 7.22
N TYR A 1004 -32.34 24.77 6.90
CA TYR A 1004 -31.92 26.16 7.08
C TYR A 1004 -30.88 26.54 6.03
N ALA A 1005 -30.94 27.78 5.54
CA ALA A 1005 -29.88 28.39 4.74
C ALA A 1005 -29.76 29.87 5.13
N THR A 1006 -28.53 30.40 5.19
CA THR A 1006 -28.28 31.83 5.44
C THR A 1006 -26.93 32.24 4.88
N THR A 1007 -26.86 33.40 4.24
CA THR A 1007 -25.62 33.96 3.70
C THR A 1007 -24.73 34.55 4.79
N TRP A 1008 -23.42 34.37 4.64
CA TRP A 1008 -22.38 34.74 5.59
C TRP A 1008 -21.42 35.75 4.95
N PRO A 1009 -20.79 36.66 5.73
CA PRO A 1009 -20.04 37.80 5.19
C PRO A 1009 -18.74 37.41 4.48
N ALA A 1010 -18.25 36.20 4.73
CA ALA A 1010 -17.09 35.57 4.11
C ALA A 1010 -17.41 34.08 3.85
N MET A 1011 -16.60 33.39 3.03
CA MET A 1011 -16.70 31.94 2.82
C MET A 1011 -16.61 31.17 4.14
N VAL A 1012 -17.38 30.08 4.24
CA VAL A 1012 -17.34 29.16 5.39
C VAL A 1012 -16.41 27.99 5.04
N LEU A 1013 -15.26 27.89 5.69
CA LEU A 1013 -14.18 26.96 5.31
C LEU A 1013 -13.93 25.82 6.31
N ALA A 1014 -14.35 25.99 7.57
CA ALA A 1014 -14.26 24.98 8.60
C ALA A 1014 -15.51 25.02 9.49
N ILE A 1015 -16.01 23.83 9.85
CA ILE A 1015 -17.10 23.59 10.81
C ILE A 1015 -16.62 22.50 11.76
N CYS A 1016 -16.98 22.58 13.04
CA CYS A 1016 -16.61 21.58 14.05
C CYS A 1016 -17.71 21.46 15.13
N PRO A 1017 -18.12 20.25 15.56
CA PRO A 1017 -19.07 20.10 16.67
C PRO A 1017 -18.42 20.55 17.99
N TYR A 1018 -19.21 21.11 18.90
CA TYR A 1018 -18.69 21.63 20.17
C TYR A 1018 -19.65 21.35 21.34
N LEU A 1019 -19.16 20.67 22.39
CA LEU A 1019 -19.92 20.35 23.60
C LEU A 1019 -21.33 19.75 23.32
N ASP A 1020 -21.46 18.85 22.33
CA ASP A 1020 -22.70 18.17 21.88
C ASP A 1020 -23.89 19.03 21.40
N HIS A 1021 -24.01 20.29 21.81
CA HIS A 1021 -25.17 21.16 21.51
C HIS A 1021 -24.79 22.52 20.91
N TYR A 1022 -23.49 22.80 20.79
CA TYR A 1022 -22.94 23.90 20.02
C TYR A 1022 -22.20 23.37 18.76
N PHE A 1023 -21.91 24.26 17.83
CA PHE A 1023 -20.93 24.03 16.77
C PHE A 1023 -20.18 25.32 16.46
N LEU A 1024 -18.95 25.18 15.99
CA LEU A 1024 -18.11 26.26 15.49
C LEU A 1024 -18.26 26.32 13.97
N ALA A 1025 -18.23 27.53 13.41
CA ALA A 1025 -18.11 27.74 11.97
C ALA A 1025 -17.24 28.97 11.68
N SER A 1026 -16.29 28.84 10.75
CA SER A 1026 -15.46 29.96 10.28
C SER A 1026 -16.19 30.81 9.22
N ALA A 1027 -15.72 32.05 9.07
CA ALA A 1027 -16.06 32.97 8.01
C ALA A 1027 -14.81 33.83 7.74
N GLY A 1028 -13.97 33.41 6.81
CA GLY A 1028 -12.67 34.04 6.56
C GLY A 1028 -11.78 34.08 7.82
N ASN A 1029 -11.49 35.28 8.34
CA ASN A 1029 -10.71 35.48 9.57
C ASN A 1029 -11.56 35.58 10.86
N THR A 1030 -12.84 35.20 10.81
CA THR A 1030 -13.71 35.17 12.00
C THR A 1030 -14.26 33.78 12.23
N PHE A 1031 -14.53 33.40 13.48
CA PHE A 1031 -15.30 32.19 13.79
C PHE A 1031 -16.38 32.48 14.82
N TYR A 1032 -17.46 31.69 14.77
CA TYR A 1032 -18.67 31.89 15.55
C TYR A 1032 -19.04 30.64 16.30
N VAL A 1033 -19.43 30.79 17.57
CA VAL A 1033 -20.12 29.73 18.34
C VAL A 1033 -21.60 29.79 17.99
N CYS A 1034 -22.12 28.72 17.41
CA CYS A 1034 -23.50 28.56 16.97
C CYS A 1034 -24.21 27.45 17.78
N ALA A 1035 -25.53 27.52 17.90
CA ALA A 1035 -26.36 26.40 18.38
C ALA A 1035 -27.77 26.44 17.78
N PHE A 1036 -28.47 25.31 17.84
CA PHE A 1036 -29.86 25.15 17.41
C PHE A 1036 -30.83 25.57 18.53
N LEU A 1037 -31.67 26.58 18.28
CA LEU A 1037 -32.63 27.07 19.27
C LEU A 1037 -33.67 26.00 19.62
N SER A 1038 -33.67 25.57 20.88
CA SER A 1038 -34.51 24.48 21.40
C SER A 1038 -34.36 23.17 20.61
N GLY A 1039 -33.16 22.91 20.05
CA GLY A 1039 -32.89 21.73 19.22
C GLY A 1039 -33.50 21.76 17.82
N ASN A 1040 -34.17 22.83 17.41
CA ASN A 1040 -34.79 22.89 16.08
C ASN A 1040 -33.75 23.25 14.99
N PRO A 1041 -33.51 22.38 13.98
CA PRO A 1041 -32.49 22.61 12.95
C PRO A 1041 -32.78 23.81 12.03
N GLN A 1042 -34.04 24.26 11.94
CA GLN A 1042 -34.44 25.46 11.18
C GLN A 1042 -34.03 26.79 11.85
N ARG A 1043 -33.44 26.76 13.06
CA ARG A 1043 -33.19 27.96 13.88
C ARG A 1043 -31.78 27.99 14.49
N VAL A 1044 -30.77 28.12 13.64
CA VAL A 1044 -29.40 28.43 14.06
C VAL A 1044 -29.33 29.82 14.72
N ARG A 1045 -28.65 29.92 15.86
CA ARG A 1045 -28.31 31.19 16.53
C ARG A 1045 -26.80 31.27 16.80
N ARG A 1046 -26.20 32.42 16.50
CA ARG A 1046 -24.83 32.79 16.91
C ARG A 1046 -24.84 33.30 18.36
N PHE A 1047 -23.89 32.85 19.19
CA PHE A 1047 -23.77 33.16 20.62
C PHE A 1047 -22.55 34.03 20.94
N ALA A 1048 -21.41 33.70 20.37
CA ALA A 1048 -20.15 34.44 20.49
C ALA A 1048 -19.43 34.49 19.12
N LEU A 1049 -18.46 35.40 19.00
CA LEU A 1049 -17.56 35.48 17.86
C LEU A 1049 -16.14 35.82 18.34
N ALA A 1050 -15.14 35.35 17.61
CA ALA A 1050 -13.75 35.78 17.72
C ALA A 1050 -13.15 36.01 16.32
N ARG A 1051 -12.00 36.68 16.27
CA ARG A 1051 -11.34 37.09 15.04
C ARG A 1051 -9.83 36.84 15.12
N THR A 1052 -9.29 36.13 14.13
CA THR A 1052 -7.86 35.95 13.88
C THR A 1052 -7.30 37.09 13.02
N ARG A 1053 -6.00 37.07 12.74
CA ARG A 1053 -5.37 38.07 11.86
C ARG A 1053 -5.60 37.68 10.39
N PHE A 1054 -5.23 36.46 10.01
CA PHE A 1054 -5.28 35.93 8.65
C PHE A 1054 -6.45 34.93 8.50
N MET A 1055 -6.52 34.19 7.40
CA MET A 1055 -7.64 33.27 7.13
C MET A 1055 -7.59 31.97 7.95
N ILE A 1056 -8.70 31.68 8.65
CA ILE A 1056 -8.90 30.42 9.37
C ILE A 1056 -9.09 29.28 8.37
N MET A 1057 -8.16 28.31 8.38
CA MET A 1057 -8.17 27.13 7.52
C MET A 1057 -8.81 25.91 8.18
N SER A 1058 -8.50 25.67 9.47
CA SER A 1058 -9.02 24.52 10.22
C SER A 1058 -9.52 24.95 11.59
N LEU A 1059 -10.56 24.27 12.09
CA LEU A 1059 -11.15 24.43 13.41
C LEU A 1059 -11.31 23.06 14.02
N THR A 1060 -10.71 22.82 15.19
CA THR A 1060 -11.03 21.65 16.02
C THR A 1060 -11.27 22.07 17.46
N ALA A 1061 -12.02 21.26 18.21
CA ALA A 1061 -12.30 21.51 19.61
C ALA A 1061 -12.26 20.22 20.42
N HIS A 1062 -11.86 20.33 21.68
CA HIS A 1062 -11.83 19.22 22.62
C HIS A 1062 -12.15 19.70 24.04
N SER A 1063 -13.26 19.18 24.59
CA SER A 1063 -13.86 19.68 25.82
C SER A 1063 -14.06 21.21 25.77
N THR A 1064 -13.39 21.99 26.63
CA THR A 1064 -13.48 23.46 26.69
C THR A 1064 -12.45 24.20 25.83
N ARG A 1065 -11.51 23.48 25.20
CA ARG A 1065 -10.45 24.05 24.34
C ARG A 1065 -10.93 24.08 22.89
N ILE A 1066 -10.65 25.21 22.22
CA ILE A 1066 -10.84 25.39 20.79
C ILE A 1066 -9.48 25.68 20.16
N ALA A 1067 -9.11 24.94 19.13
CA ALA A 1067 -7.94 25.17 18.29
C ALA A 1067 -8.36 25.78 16.96
N VAL A 1068 -7.64 26.82 16.55
CA VAL A 1068 -7.88 27.57 15.32
C VAL A 1068 -6.59 27.61 14.52
N GLY A 1069 -6.57 26.92 13.38
CA GLY A 1069 -5.44 26.95 12.44
C GLY A 1069 -5.58 28.15 11.50
N ASP A 1070 -4.68 29.14 11.64
CA ASP A 1070 -4.61 30.31 10.76
C ASP A 1070 -3.65 30.02 9.59
N CYS A 1071 -3.84 30.63 8.42
CA CYS A 1071 -3.04 30.33 7.22
C CYS A 1071 -1.58 30.84 7.28
N ARG A 1072 -1.16 31.46 8.40
CA ARG A 1072 0.15 32.10 8.56
C ARG A 1072 0.68 32.19 9.99
N ASP A 1073 -0.16 32.59 10.95
CA ASP A 1073 0.22 32.76 12.36
C ASP A 1073 0.14 31.44 13.16
N GLY A 1074 0.14 30.28 12.46
CA GLY A 1074 0.13 28.96 13.07
C GLY A 1074 -1.20 28.61 13.76
N ILE A 1075 -1.12 27.88 14.87
CA ILE A 1075 -2.27 27.47 15.68
C ILE A 1075 -2.52 28.40 16.87
N LEU A 1076 -3.79 28.77 17.09
CA LEU A 1076 -4.24 29.64 18.17
C LEU A 1076 -5.25 28.90 19.06
N PHE A 1077 -5.05 28.94 20.38
CA PHE A 1077 -5.92 28.27 21.36
C PHE A 1077 -6.87 29.26 22.03
N TYR A 1078 -8.17 29.03 21.91
CA TYR A 1078 -9.23 29.78 22.57
C TYR A 1078 -9.93 28.95 23.65
N SER A 1079 -10.55 29.63 24.61
CA SER A 1079 -11.51 29.05 25.56
C SER A 1079 -12.85 29.78 25.46
N TYR A 1080 -13.96 29.03 25.52
CA TYR A 1080 -15.31 29.60 25.53
C TYR A 1080 -15.90 29.61 26.94
N HIS A 1081 -16.26 30.79 27.42
CA HIS A 1081 -16.92 30.98 28.71
C HIS A 1081 -18.43 31.16 28.50
N GLU A 1082 -19.21 30.11 28.77
CA GLU A 1082 -20.65 30.07 28.45
C GLU A 1082 -21.47 31.12 29.22
N GLU A 1083 -21.13 31.38 30.49
CA GLU A 1083 -21.83 32.39 31.32
C GLU A 1083 -21.71 33.81 30.74
N THR A 1084 -20.50 34.17 30.27
CA THR A 1084 -20.21 35.51 29.73
C THR A 1084 -20.44 35.60 28.22
N LYS A 1085 -20.52 34.45 27.53
CA LYS A 1085 -20.59 34.29 26.07
C LYS A 1085 -19.42 34.98 25.37
N LYS A 1086 -18.23 34.80 25.95
CA LYS A 1086 -16.96 35.29 25.40
C LYS A 1086 -16.07 34.14 24.96
N LEU A 1087 -15.23 34.45 23.98
CA LEU A 1087 -14.12 33.64 23.53
C LEU A 1087 -12.85 34.41 23.88
N ASP A 1088 -12.07 33.89 24.80
CA ASP A 1088 -10.81 34.49 25.22
C ASP A 1088 -9.64 33.67 24.68
N GLN A 1089 -8.64 34.33 24.10
CA GLN A 1089 -7.44 33.69 23.55
C GLN A 1089 -6.49 33.32 24.68
N THR A 1090 -5.93 32.11 24.64
CA THR A 1090 -5.19 31.51 25.75
C THR A 1090 -3.73 31.16 25.41
N TYR A 1091 -3.47 30.63 24.22
CA TYR A 1091 -2.11 30.35 23.73
C TYR A 1091 -1.96 30.65 22.23
N CYS A 1092 -0.71 30.87 21.81
CA CYS A 1092 -0.30 31.09 20.42
C CYS A 1092 0.81 30.11 20.02
N ASP A 1093 0.93 29.82 18.72
CA ASP A 1093 2.10 29.16 18.14
C ASP A 1093 3.36 30.05 18.34
N PRO A 1094 4.50 29.49 18.78
CA PRO A 1094 5.77 30.21 18.81
C PRO A 1094 6.35 30.52 17.40
N SER A 1095 5.76 29.96 16.34
CA SER A 1095 6.30 29.94 14.98
C SER A 1095 5.22 30.24 13.92
N GLN A 1096 5.61 30.89 12.81
CA GLN A 1096 4.72 31.10 11.67
C GLN A 1096 4.65 29.83 10.81
N ARG A 1097 3.50 29.15 10.85
CA ARG A 1097 3.21 27.92 10.11
C ARG A 1097 2.02 28.14 9.17
N LEU A 1098 2.11 27.56 7.98
CA LEU A 1098 1.06 27.63 6.96
C LEU A 1098 0.09 26.47 7.18
N VAL A 1099 -0.88 26.61 8.10
CA VAL A 1099 -1.70 25.45 8.51
C VAL A 1099 -2.52 24.89 7.32
N ALA A 1100 -2.40 23.58 7.11
CA ALA A 1100 -3.25 22.79 6.21
C ALA A 1100 -4.44 22.22 6.98
N ASP A 1101 -4.17 21.45 8.04
CA ASP A 1101 -5.16 20.91 8.98
C ASP A 1101 -4.57 20.75 10.40
N CYS A 1102 -5.42 20.61 11.41
CA CYS A 1102 -5.01 20.46 12.81
C CYS A 1102 -5.98 19.56 13.62
N VAL A 1103 -5.48 18.91 14.68
CA VAL A 1103 -6.32 18.14 15.62
C VAL A 1103 -5.83 18.31 17.06
N LEU A 1104 -6.75 18.59 17.98
CA LEU A 1104 -6.51 18.51 19.43
C LEU A 1104 -6.51 17.05 19.89
N THR A 1105 -5.37 16.52 20.32
CA THR A 1105 -5.28 15.14 20.86
C THR A 1105 -5.91 15.05 22.25
N ASP A 1106 -5.60 16.03 23.10
CA ASP A 1106 -6.19 16.20 24.43
C ASP A 1106 -6.64 17.68 24.62
N VAL A 1107 -6.65 18.21 25.85
CA VAL A 1107 -7.08 19.60 26.14
C VAL A 1107 -5.93 20.61 25.97
N ASP A 1108 -4.69 20.14 26.01
CA ASP A 1108 -3.47 20.94 26.08
C ASP A 1108 -2.50 20.64 24.92
N THR A 1109 -2.67 19.52 24.22
CA THR A 1109 -1.83 19.10 23.07
C THR A 1109 -2.59 19.12 21.75
N ALA A 1110 -1.99 19.72 20.72
CA ALA A 1110 -2.46 19.71 19.34
C ALA A 1110 -1.39 19.20 18.36
N VAL A 1111 -1.84 18.59 17.27
CA VAL A 1111 -1.00 18.18 16.13
C VAL A 1111 -1.44 18.95 14.89
N VAL A 1112 -0.46 19.48 14.14
CA VAL A 1112 -0.66 20.46 13.07
C VAL A 1112 0.11 20.02 11.82
N SER A 1113 -0.56 20.05 10.66
CA SER A 1113 0.06 19.92 9.34
C SER A 1113 0.36 21.30 8.76
N ASP A 1114 1.58 21.49 8.26
CA ASP A 1114 1.98 22.66 7.48
C ASP A 1114 1.93 22.33 5.98
N ARG A 1115 1.43 23.27 5.16
CA ARG A 1115 1.35 23.20 3.69
C ARG A 1115 2.69 23.05 2.98
N LYS A 1116 3.83 23.15 3.66
CA LYS A 1116 5.14 22.79 3.10
C LYS A 1116 5.47 21.29 3.23
N GLY A 1117 4.73 20.54 4.06
CA GLY A 1117 4.94 19.11 4.30
C GLY A 1117 5.65 18.79 5.63
N SER A 1118 5.48 19.63 6.65
CA SER A 1118 5.93 19.37 8.03
C SER A 1118 4.74 19.02 8.95
N VAL A 1119 4.96 18.12 9.90
CA VAL A 1119 3.97 17.82 10.97
C VAL A 1119 4.57 18.17 12.33
N ALA A 1120 3.88 19.00 13.09
CA ALA A 1120 4.31 19.51 14.40
C ALA A 1120 3.35 19.09 15.52
N VAL A 1121 3.91 18.77 16.69
CA VAL A 1121 3.18 18.49 17.93
C VAL A 1121 3.47 19.60 18.93
N LEU A 1122 2.43 20.37 19.28
CA LEU A 1122 2.48 21.53 20.16
C LEU A 1122 1.69 21.24 21.44
N SER A 1123 2.27 21.50 22.61
CA SER A 1123 1.65 21.28 23.91
C SER A 1123 1.64 22.55 24.78
N CYS A 1124 0.72 22.65 25.73
CA CYS A 1124 0.78 23.66 26.80
C CYS A 1124 1.67 23.16 27.93
N SER A 1125 2.93 23.62 28.00
CA SER A 1125 3.72 23.48 29.22
C SER A 1125 3.13 24.30 30.37
N ASP A 1126 3.39 23.85 31.60
CA ASP A 1126 3.12 24.51 32.87
C ASP A 1126 1.65 24.73 33.28
N ARG A 1127 1.22 23.86 34.21
CA ARG A 1127 0.15 24.14 35.20
C ARG A 1127 0.61 25.09 36.32
N LEU A 1128 1.79 25.68 36.24
CA LEU A 1128 2.28 26.64 37.23
C LEU A 1128 1.58 27.99 37.02
N GLU A 1129 0.96 28.48 38.09
CA GLU A 1129 0.28 29.77 38.11
C GLU A 1129 1.31 30.91 38.08
N ASP A 1130 1.44 31.60 36.94
CA ASP A 1130 1.86 32.99 36.97
C ASP A 1130 1.04 33.84 35.98
N ASN A 1131 0.64 35.03 36.44
CA ASN A 1131 -0.36 35.90 35.81
C ASN A 1131 0.30 37.20 35.35
N ALA A 1132 1.16 37.11 34.33
CA ALA A 1132 2.02 38.23 33.91
C ALA A 1132 2.01 38.58 32.41
N SER A 1133 1.67 37.66 31.49
CA SER A 1133 1.60 37.95 30.04
C SER A 1133 0.21 37.66 29.45
N PRO A 1134 -0.26 38.49 28.49
CA PRO A 1134 -1.51 38.24 27.76
C PRO A 1134 -1.32 37.24 26.59
N GLU A 1135 -0.08 37.01 26.18
CA GLU A 1135 0.31 36.01 25.19
C GLU A 1135 1.13 34.93 25.93
N ARG A 1136 0.65 33.69 25.87
CA ARG A 1136 1.39 32.48 26.27
C ARG A 1136 1.71 31.69 25.00
N ASN A 1137 2.93 31.20 24.87
CA ASN A 1137 3.31 30.40 23.70
C ASN A 1137 3.16 28.91 24.00
N LEU A 1138 2.78 28.13 22.99
CA LEU A 1138 2.82 26.67 23.04
C LEU A 1138 4.28 26.18 22.99
N THR A 1139 4.56 25.05 23.63
CA THR A 1139 5.86 24.36 23.53
C THR A 1139 5.85 23.33 22.41
N LEU A 1140 6.76 23.51 21.45
CA LEU A 1140 7.03 22.52 20.40
C LEU A 1140 7.62 21.26 21.06
N THR A 1141 6.86 20.18 21.00
CA THR A 1141 7.19 18.89 21.66
C THR A 1141 7.93 17.96 20.71
N SER A 1142 7.51 17.95 19.44
CA SER A 1142 8.25 17.35 18.33
C SER A 1142 7.81 17.98 17.00
N ALA A 1143 8.66 17.91 15.99
CA ALA A 1143 8.35 18.31 14.63
C ALA A 1143 9.10 17.42 13.65
N TYR A 1144 8.48 17.10 12.51
CA TYR A 1144 9.04 16.21 11.51
C TYR A 1144 8.70 16.69 10.11
N TYR A 1145 9.71 16.98 9.30
CA TYR A 1145 9.54 17.14 7.86
C TYR A 1145 9.22 15.79 7.21
N MET A 1146 8.12 15.71 6.47
CA MET A 1146 7.69 14.54 5.71
C MET A 1146 8.02 14.62 4.22
N GLY A 1147 8.17 15.83 3.67
CA GLY A 1147 8.27 16.06 2.22
C GLY A 1147 6.93 16.01 1.47
N GLU A 1148 5.82 15.79 2.18
CA GLU A 1148 4.48 15.70 1.62
C GLU A 1148 3.46 16.44 2.51
N ILE A 1149 2.53 17.15 1.89
CA ILE A 1149 1.45 17.86 2.60
C ILE A 1149 0.43 16.85 3.13
N ALA A 1150 0.21 16.82 4.44
CA ALA A 1150 -0.92 16.09 5.03
C ALA A 1150 -2.19 16.95 4.92
N MET A 1151 -3.18 16.46 4.17
CA MET A 1151 -4.40 17.18 3.77
C MET A 1151 -5.55 17.04 4.78
N SER A 1152 -5.57 15.95 5.54
CA SER A 1152 -6.60 15.64 6.54
C SER A 1152 -5.95 14.84 7.66
N ILE A 1153 -6.15 15.27 8.91
CA ILE A 1153 -5.69 14.56 10.11
C ILE A 1153 -6.89 14.01 10.87
N ARG A 1154 -6.81 12.74 11.30
CA ARG A 1154 -7.86 12.06 12.08
C ARG A 1154 -7.23 11.33 13.27
N LYS A 1155 -7.95 11.27 14.40
CA LYS A 1155 -7.64 10.30 15.47
C LYS A 1155 -8.15 8.93 15.01
N GLY A 1156 -7.35 7.88 15.17
CA GLY A 1156 -7.78 6.54 14.80
C GLY A 1156 -6.64 5.54 14.66
N SER A 1157 -7.01 4.26 14.63
CA SER A 1157 -6.16 3.17 14.18
C SER A 1157 -6.50 2.81 12.74
N PHE A 1158 -5.53 2.23 12.03
CA PHE A 1158 -5.77 1.47 10.80
C PHE A 1158 -5.13 0.07 10.89
N ILE A 1159 -4.72 -0.32 12.10
CA ILE A 1159 -4.18 -1.63 12.44
C ILE A 1159 -5.31 -2.44 13.05
N TYR A 1160 -5.53 -3.65 12.52
CA TYR A 1160 -6.51 -4.61 13.05
C TYR A 1160 -6.22 -4.91 14.53
N LYS A 1161 -7.14 -4.51 15.42
CA LYS A 1161 -7.07 -4.81 16.85
C LYS A 1161 -7.45 -6.26 17.08
N LEU A 1162 -6.61 -7.02 17.79
CA LEU A 1162 -6.95 -8.38 18.18
C LEU A 1162 -8.08 -8.33 19.23
N PRO A 1163 -9.15 -9.13 19.13
CA PRO A 1163 -10.29 -9.07 20.06
C PRO A 1163 -9.94 -9.31 21.54
N ALA A 1164 -8.72 -9.74 21.84
CA ALA A 1164 -8.21 -10.01 23.18
C ALA A 1164 -7.49 -8.82 23.83
N ASP A 1165 -7.06 -7.80 23.09
CA ASP A 1165 -6.35 -6.66 23.66
C ASP A 1165 -7.30 -5.85 24.55
N ASP A 1166 -8.53 -5.60 24.08
CA ASP A 1166 -9.62 -5.02 24.87
C ASP A 1166 -9.92 -5.84 26.14
N MET A 1167 -9.74 -7.16 26.12
CA MET A 1167 -9.99 -8.05 27.26
C MET A 1167 -8.85 -8.05 28.29
N LEU A 1168 -7.61 -7.79 27.85
CA LEU A 1168 -6.49 -7.52 28.76
C LEU A 1168 -6.67 -6.15 29.41
N ASN A 1169 -6.97 -5.12 28.63
CA ASN A 1169 -7.20 -3.76 29.13
C ASN A 1169 -8.41 -3.69 30.08
N SER A 1170 -9.46 -4.49 29.83
CA SER A 1170 -10.61 -4.65 30.73
C SER A 1170 -10.28 -5.21 32.13
N CYS A 1171 -9.09 -5.82 32.30
CA CYS A 1171 -8.66 -6.41 33.58
C CYS A 1171 -7.71 -5.51 34.39
N GLU A 1172 -7.12 -4.46 33.83
CA GLU A 1172 -6.21 -3.54 34.54
C GLU A 1172 -6.94 -2.47 35.40
N GLY A 1173 -8.03 -2.87 36.06
CA GLY A 1173 -8.90 -1.99 36.83
C GLY A 1173 -8.30 -1.47 38.16
N LEU A 1174 -7.18 -0.73 38.13
CA LEU A 1174 -6.86 0.28 39.16
C LEU A 1174 -5.77 1.31 38.80
N ASN A 1175 -4.97 1.10 37.74
CA ASN A 1175 -3.95 2.07 37.29
C ASN A 1175 -4.38 2.74 35.98
N ALA A 1176 -4.10 4.04 35.83
CA ALA A 1176 -4.45 4.80 34.64
C ALA A 1176 -3.41 4.62 33.50
N SER A 1177 -3.21 3.37 33.07
CA SER A 1177 -2.59 3.06 31.77
C SER A 1177 -3.46 3.67 30.68
N VAL A 1178 -2.97 4.65 29.92
CA VAL A 1178 -3.76 5.25 28.82
C VAL A 1178 -3.94 4.20 27.73
N ASP A 1179 -5.19 3.93 27.36
CA ASP A 1179 -5.53 2.96 26.32
C ASP A 1179 -4.84 3.36 24.99
N PRO A 1180 -3.88 2.56 24.48
CA PRO A 1180 -2.93 3.03 23.45
C PRO A 1180 -3.62 3.43 22.15
N SER A 1181 -4.82 2.89 21.89
CA SER A 1181 -5.60 3.20 20.69
C SER A 1181 -6.27 4.59 20.70
N HIS A 1182 -6.30 5.30 21.84
CA HIS A 1182 -6.75 6.69 21.91
C HIS A 1182 -5.66 7.73 21.58
N GLY A 1183 -4.38 7.32 21.51
CA GLY A 1183 -3.26 8.21 21.18
C GLY A 1183 -2.80 8.17 19.72
N THR A 1184 -3.26 7.20 18.92
CA THR A 1184 -2.85 7.06 17.51
C THR A 1184 -3.48 8.12 16.61
N ILE A 1185 -2.66 8.73 15.76
CA ILE A 1185 -3.06 9.75 14.80
C ILE A 1185 -2.75 9.26 13.38
N MET A 1186 -3.71 9.42 12.48
CA MET A 1186 -3.60 9.05 11.08
C MET A 1186 -3.72 10.31 10.20
N ALA A 1187 -2.92 10.38 9.14
CA ALA A 1187 -2.92 11.51 8.22
C ALA A 1187 -2.77 11.04 6.77
N SER A 1188 -3.58 11.60 5.87
CA SER A 1188 -3.53 11.33 4.43
C SER A 1188 -2.82 12.46 3.68
N THR A 1189 -1.95 12.14 2.73
CA THR A 1189 -1.16 13.15 2.00
C THR A 1189 -1.65 13.45 0.59
N LEU A 1190 -1.23 14.61 0.08
CA LEU A 1190 -1.47 15.04 -1.31
C LEU A 1190 -0.82 14.10 -2.34
N LEU A 1191 0.24 13.36 -1.99
CA LEU A 1191 0.87 12.36 -2.89
C LEU A 1191 0.33 10.94 -2.67
N GLY A 1192 -0.76 10.78 -1.91
CA GLY A 1192 -1.43 9.49 -1.70
C GLY A 1192 -0.83 8.62 -0.59
N SER A 1193 0.15 9.12 0.17
CA SER A 1193 0.68 8.41 1.34
C SER A 1193 -0.33 8.39 2.49
N ILE A 1194 -0.31 7.30 3.25
CA ILE A 1194 -1.06 7.13 4.50
C ILE A 1194 -0.04 7.04 5.63
N MET A 1195 -0.01 8.06 6.49
CA MET A 1195 0.89 8.15 7.64
C MET A 1195 0.16 7.78 8.93
N ILE A 1196 0.84 7.07 9.82
CA ILE A 1196 0.34 6.70 11.15
C ILE A 1196 1.40 7.07 12.19
N PHE A 1197 1.02 7.94 13.13
CA PHE A 1197 1.84 8.31 14.28
C PHE A 1197 1.38 7.51 15.49
N ILE A 1198 2.27 6.66 16.01
CA ILE A 1198 1.99 5.74 17.13
C ILE A 1198 2.76 6.26 18.37
N PRO A 1199 2.10 6.47 19.52
CA PRO A 1199 2.78 6.76 20.76
C PRO A 1199 3.53 5.51 21.25
N ILE A 1200 4.81 5.66 21.60
CA ILE A 1200 5.68 4.57 22.08
C ILE A 1200 6.13 4.82 23.52
N SER A 1201 6.51 3.76 24.24
CA SER A 1201 7.11 3.91 25.56
C SER A 1201 8.53 4.49 25.48
N ARG A 1202 9.02 5.03 26.60
CA ARG A 1202 10.38 5.58 26.68
C ARG A 1202 11.46 4.53 26.43
N GLU A 1203 11.29 3.31 26.93
CA GLU A 1203 12.27 2.23 26.77
C GLU A 1203 12.35 1.77 25.30
N GLU A 1204 11.21 1.72 24.60
CA GLU A 1204 11.16 1.49 23.16
C GLU A 1204 11.78 2.66 22.38
N HIS A 1205 11.57 3.91 22.81
CA HIS A 1205 12.17 5.08 22.17
C HIS A 1205 13.70 5.07 22.25
N GLU A 1206 14.28 4.85 23.43
CA GLU A 1206 15.74 4.78 23.62
C GLU A 1206 16.36 3.61 22.82
N LEU A 1207 15.64 2.50 22.66
CA LEU A 1207 16.04 1.38 21.79
C LEU A 1207 15.94 1.74 20.30
N LEU A 1208 14.84 2.34 19.86
CA LEU A 1208 14.59 2.69 18.46
C LEU A 1208 15.51 3.82 17.98
N GLU A 1209 15.83 4.80 18.82
CA GLU A 1209 16.83 5.83 18.56
C GLU A 1209 18.22 5.19 18.33
N ALA A 1210 18.63 4.27 19.20
CA ALA A 1210 19.90 3.55 19.06
C ALA A 1210 19.95 2.68 17.79
N VAL A 1211 18.81 2.12 17.36
CA VAL A 1211 18.68 1.41 16.07
C VAL A 1211 18.74 2.39 14.89
N GLN A 1212 18.00 3.50 14.92
CA GLN A 1212 18.00 4.52 13.88
C GLN A 1212 19.41 5.10 13.64
N ALA A 1213 20.14 5.42 14.71
CA ALA A 1213 21.52 5.89 14.64
C ALA A 1213 22.47 4.89 13.95
N ARG A 1214 22.18 3.58 14.00
CA ARG A 1214 22.94 2.54 13.27
C ARG A 1214 22.47 2.41 11.82
N LEU A 1215 21.17 2.51 11.56
CA LEU A 1215 20.59 2.39 10.22
C LEU A 1215 21.02 3.54 9.29
N ILE A 1216 21.11 4.77 9.80
CA ILE A 1216 21.51 5.97 9.03
C ILE A 1216 22.94 5.82 8.48
N VAL A 1217 23.87 5.25 9.27
CA VAL A 1217 25.29 5.13 8.91
C VAL A 1217 25.59 3.87 8.08
N HIS A 1218 24.75 2.85 8.16
CA HIS A 1218 25.04 1.55 7.56
C HIS A 1218 24.77 1.54 6.04
N PRO A 1219 25.72 1.10 5.18
CA PRO A 1219 25.62 1.27 3.71
C PRO A 1219 24.40 0.65 3.03
N LEU A 1220 23.80 -0.39 3.62
CA LEU A 1220 22.58 -1.01 3.06
C LEU A 1220 21.28 -0.31 3.47
N THR A 1221 21.34 0.75 4.28
CA THR A 1221 20.16 1.43 4.89
C THR A 1221 20.27 2.96 4.96
N ALA A 1222 21.45 3.53 4.70
CA ALA A 1222 21.65 4.96 4.50
C ALA A 1222 20.77 5.51 3.34
N PRO A 1223 20.39 6.81 3.34
CA PRO A 1223 19.58 7.39 2.28
C PRO A 1223 20.23 7.28 0.89
N VAL A 1224 19.52 6.67 -0.06
CA VAL A 1224 20.06 6.25 -1.37
C VAL A 1224 20.52 7.41 -2.28
N LEU A 1225 20.10 8.65 -1.99
CA LEU A 1225 20.52 9.87 -2.71
C LEU A 1225 21.60 10.67 -1.95
N GLY A 1226 22.15 10.10 -0.88
CA GLY A 1226 23.20 10.73 -0.08
C GLY A 1226 22.72 11.86 0.85
N ASN A 1227 21.40 12.04 1.04
CA ASN A 1227 20.84 12.94 2.06
C ASN A 1227 21.33 12.57 3.47
N ASP A 1228 21.60 13.56 4.32
CA ASP A 1228 21.63 13.33 5.76
C ASP A 1228 20.17 13.19 6.25
N HIS A 1229 19.89 12.10 6.95
CA HIS A 1229 18.55 11.80 7.46
C HIS A 1229 18.06 12.85 8.48
N ASN A 1230 18.95 13.34 9.33
CA ASN A 1230 18.61 14.27 10.41
C ASN A 1230 18.38 15.68 9.83
N GLU A 1231 19.25 16.11 8.91
CA GLU A 1231 19.09 17.37 8.19
C GLU A 1231 17.75 17.37 7.43
N TYR A 1232 17.50 16.35 6.60
CA TYR A 1232 16.24 16.19 5.87
C TYR A 1232 15.01 16.23 6.79
N ARG A 1233 15.00 15.48 7.90
CA ARG A 1233 13.87 15.47 8.84
C ARG A 1233 13.67 16.76 9.65
N SER A 1234 14.65 17.67 9.62
CA SER A 1234 14.63 18.95 10.34
C SER A 1234 14.50 20.19 9.45
N CYS A 1235 14.49 20.02 8.12
CA CYS A 1235 14.69 21.06 7.10
C CYS A 1235 13.79 22.31 7.23
N GLU A 1236 12.59 22.18 7.81
CA GLU A 1236 11.59 23.26 7.90
C GLU A 1236 10.93 23.44 9.29
N ASN A 1237 11.47 22.78 10.33
CA ASN A 1237 10.79 22.62 11.63
C ASN A 1237 10.69 23.90 12.48
#